data_AF-A0A3Q7G5L3-F1
#
_entry.id   AF-A0A3Q7G5L3-F1
#
_cell.length_a   1.000
_cell.length_b   1.000
_cell.length_c   1.000
_cell.angle_alpha   90.00
_cell.angle_beta   90.00
_cell.angle_gamma   90.00
#
_symmetry.space_group_name_H-M   'P 1'
#
loop_
_entity.id
_entity.type
_entity.pdbx_description
1 polymer ?
#
loop_
_entity_poly.entity_id
_entity_poly.type
_entity_poly.pdbx_seq_one_letter_code
_entity_poly.pdbx_strand_id
1 'polypeptide(L)'
;MGTMEIEAPITKLQQKEEEINEDELSPIEEVRLTVPNTDDPTLPVWTFRMWILGVFSCVLLSFLNQFFSYRKEPLIITQITVQVATLPIGRFMAAVLPTTKFRILGFGSREFSLNPGPFNMKEHVLITIFANAGFAFGNGSAYAVGIVNIIKAFYRRNISFAASWLLIITTQVLGYGWAGLLRKYVVEPAHMWWPSTLVQISLFRFSWYIFPGYLFQALSSISWVCWAYPKSVTAQQIGSGLNGLGVGAFTLDWATVASFLFSPLIYPFFAIANVFVGYALILYVVIPISYWGFNVYNAKKFPLYSSDLFTAQGQEYNISLIVNNQFKLDQAEYDKQGRINLSLFFTLTYGFGFATIASTLTHVGLFYGREIYQRFRASSVGKVDVHTRLMRRYKDIPSWWFYLLLLGTTLVSLALCVFLKSQVQLPYWGLLLAAALAFIFTLPISIITATTNQTPGLNIITEYIMGTIYPGRPIANVCFKTYGYMSMTQAISFLSDFKLGHYMKIPPRSMFLVQFVGTIIAGTVNLTVAWWLLDSIDNICHQDKFSNSPWTCPGDHVFFDASVIWGLVSPKRIFGHLGNYSALNWFFLGGLLGPVLVWLLHKSFPKQTWIPLINLPVLLGATAMMPPATALNYNSWILVGTIFNFFVFRYRKKWWQRYNYILSAALDAGVAFMAVLLYFTVGMEDRSINWWGNTDPEHCDLATCPTAKGISIDDLYQFSCPQANDIIWSFLEEAIAKDPRMAASLLRLHFHDCFVQGCDASVLLDNSSEFKSEKEAGPNKNSLRGFEVIDQVKAKLEQVCPCTVSCADILALAARDSVVLSGGPYWEVPLGRRDSKRAYFNKANVNIPAPNSKIQTLISLFNRQGLDEKDLVALSGAHTIGVARCVSFRQRLYNQTGDHLPDAILEKNYYNDLKSICPTSGGNNNISPLDIASPNRFDNSYFKLLLLGKGLLNSDEVLLTGKVKKTQQLVKIYAENEAIFFHQFSKSMVKMGNISPLTELKGEIRKNCRRVN
;
A
#
# COMPACT_ATOMS: atom_id res chain seq x y z
N MET A 1 -58.25 -61.70 7.51
CA MET A 1 -57.97 -60.29 7.15
C MET A 1 -56.80 -59.86 8.05
N GLY A 2 -55.51 -60.12 7.77
CA GLY A 2 -54.69 -59.88 6.58
C GLY A 2 -54.11 -58.46 6.67
N THR A 3 -52.83 -58.16 6.92
CA THR A 3 -51.53 -58.88 6.79
C THR A 3 -50.45 -58.05 7.53
N MET A 4 -49.67 -58.64 8.46
CA MET A 4 -48.23 -59.06 8.36
C MET A 4 -47.15 -57.95 8.35
N GLU A 5 -46.23 -58.02 9.33
CA GLU A 5 -44.74 -58.00 9.21
C GLU A 5 -44.15 -58.04 10.65
N ILE A 6 -43.94 -59.21 11.26
CA ILE A 6 -42.67 -59.97 11.40
C ILE A 6 -41.45 -59.12 11.81
N GLU A 7 -41.25 -58.95 13.12
CA GLU A 7 -39.92 -58.75 13.72
C GLU A 7 -39.39 -60.09 14.24
N ALA A 8 -38.25 -60.52 13.70
CA ALA A 8 -37.46 -61.64 14.21
C ALA A 8 -36.12 -61.11 14.78
N PRO A 9 -35.54 -61.79 15.78
CA PRO A 9 -34.59 -61.19 16.71
C PRO A 9 -33.18 -61.12 16.14
N ILE A 10 -32.54 -59.96 16.30
CA ILE A 10 -31.17 -59.68 15.90
C ILE A 10 -30.22 -60.67 16.59
N THR A 11 -29.71 -61.59 15.79
CA THR A 11 -28.68 -62.55 16.18
C THR A 11 -27.35 -61.80 16.30
N LYS A 12 -26.60 -62.09 17.36
CA LYS A 12 -25.23 -61.63 17.61
C LYS A 12 -24.33 -61.92 16.40
N LEU A 13 -24.16 -60.94 15.52
CA LEU A 13 -23.01 -60.89 14.62
C LEU A 13 -21.87 -60.25 15.39
N GLN A 14 -20.84 -61.06 15.60
CA GLN A 14 -19.54 -60.72 16.18
C GLN A 14 -19.06 -59.34 15.70
N GLN A 15 -19.06 -58.37 16.61
CA GLN A 15 -18.05 -57.31 16.57
C GLN A 15 -16.71 -57.99 16.78
N LYS A 16 -16.02 -58.24 15.68
CA LYS A 16 -14.56 -58.38 15.69
C LYS A 16 -14.04 -56.98 16.04
N GLU A 17 -13.93 -56.69 17.33
CA GLU A 17 -12.98 -55.67 17.79
C GLU A 17 -11.61 -56.16 17.32
N GLU A 18 -11.13 -55.64 16.20
CA GLU A 18 -9.70 -55.62 15.96
C GLU A 18 -9.10 -54.88 17.15
N GLU A 19 -8.35 -55.58 18.00
CA GLU A 19 -7.42 -54.96 18.92
C GLU A 19 -6.55 -54.01 18.10
N ILE A 20 -6.89 -52.72 18.10
CA ILE A 20 -6.06 -51.71 17.47
C ILE A 20 -4.80 -51.65 18.30
N ASN A 21 -3.72 -52.26 17.81
CA ASN A 21 -2.43 -52.24 18.46
C ASN A 21 -2.01 -50.77 18.67
N GLU A 22 -1.94 -50.31 19.92
CA GLU A 22 -1.61 -48.91 20.24
C GLU A 22 -0.27 -48.47 19.60
N ASP A 23 0.62 -49.43 19.30
CA ASP A 23 1.90 -49.24 18.62
C ASP A 23 1.80 -48.91 17.11
N GLU A 24 0.60 -48.98 16.52
CA GLU A 24 0.32 -48.58 15.13
C GLU A 24 -0.34 -47.19 15.01
N LEU A 25 -0.65 -46.53 16.13
CA LEU A 25 -1.31 -45.24 16.16
C LEU A 25 -0.32 -44.08 16.38
N SER A 26 -0.46 -43.00 15.61
CA SER A 26 0.29 -41.76 15.87
C SER A 26 -0.16 -41.12 17.20
N PRO A 27 0.77 -40.60 18.03
CA PRO A 27 0.45 -39.98 19.32
C PRO A 27 -0.31 -38.65 19.19
N ILE A 28 -0.28 -38.02 18.01
CA ILE A 28 -1.03 -36.78 17.72
C ILE A 28 -2.36 -37.16 17.08
N GLU A 29 -3.47 -36.72 17.70
CA GLU A 29 -4.83 -37.07 17.28
C GLU A 29 -5.10 -36.62 15.85
N GLU A 30 -4.72 -35.40 15.50
CA GLU A 30 -4.92 -34.79 14.19
C GLU A 30 -4.21 -35.57 13.08
N VAL A 31 -3.01 -36.09 13.34
CA VAL A 31 -2.22 -36.89 12.37
C VAL A 31 -2.85 -38.26 12.16
N ARG A 32 -3.22 -38.95 13.24
CA ARG A 32 -3.87 -40.28 13.19
C ARG A 32 -5.16 -40.28 12.38
N LEU A 33 -5.89 -39.16 12.38
CA LEU A 33 -7.15 -39.04 11.67
C LEU A 33 -7.01 -38.69 10.18
N THR A 34 -5.83 -38.21 9.75
CA THR A 34 -5.64 -37.63 8.42
C THR A 34 -4.61 -38.37 7.57
N VAL A 35 -3.62 -39.03 8.19
CA VAL A 35 -2.50 -39.68 7.49
C VAL A 35 -2.70 -41.20 7.41
N PRO A 36 -2.61 -41.84 6.23
CA PRO A 36 -2.70 -43.29 6.09
C PRO A 36 -1.54 -44.03 6.79
N ASN A 37 -1.84 -45.16 7.44
CA ASN A 37 -0.82 -46.01 8.08
C ASN A 37 -0.24 -47.10 7.15
N THR A 38 -0.51 -47.03 5.84
CA THR A 38 -0.07 -48.01 4.83
C THR A 38 0.82 -47.37 3.75
N ASP A 39 1.64 -48.18 3.07
CA ASP A 39 2.53 -47.74 1.97
C ASP A 39 2.84 -48.89 0.98
N ASP A 40 2.89 -48.56 -0.31
CA ASP A 40 3.34 -49.44 -1.41
C ASP A 40 4.64 -48.89 -2.06
N PRO A 41 5.80 -49.53 -1.84
CA PRO A 41 7.09 -49.06 -2.35
C PRO A 41 7.31 -49.32 -3.84
N THR A 42 6.44 -50.06 -4.52
CA THR A 42 6.61 -50.44 -5.94
C THR A 42 6.08 -49.39 -6.92
N LEU A 43 5.29 -48.43 -6.44
CA LEU A 43 4.67 -47.39 -7.27
C LEU A 43 5.72 -46.52 -7.99
N PRO A 44 5.56 -46.23 -9.30
CA PRO A 44 6.50 -45.41 -10.04
C PRO A 44 6.42 -43.95 -9.60
N VAL A 45 7.59 -43.35 -9.34
CA VAL A 45 7.71 -41.98 -8.81
C VAL A 45 8.31 -41.02 -9.85
N TRP A 46 9.26 -41.52 -10.66
CA TRP A 46 9.94 -40.76 -11.72
C TRP A 46 9.26 -40.95 -13.07
N THR A 47 8.11 -40.31 -13.27
CA THR A 47 7.36 -40.43 -14.52
C THR A 47 7.49 -39.17 -15.37
N PHE A 48 7.25 -39.31 -16.68
CA PHE A 48 7.18 -38.19 -17.61
C PHE A 48 6.14 -37.14 -17.19
N ARG A 49 4.96 -37.61 -16.75
CA ARG A 49 3.86 -36.76 -16.26
C ARG A 49 4.29 -35.92 -15.06
N MET A 50 4.95 -36.54 -14.08
CA MET A 50 5.41 -35.85 -12.87
C MET A 50 6.34 -34.68 -13.22
N TRP A 51 7.32 -34.91 -14.10
CA TRP A 51 8.25 -33.87 -14.53
C TRP A 51 7.58 -32.75 -15.31
N ILE A 52 6.72 -33.07 -16.29
CA ILE A 52 6.05 -32.04 -17.10
C ILE A 52 5.11 -31.21 -16.25
N LEU A 53 4.19 -31.86 -15.52
CA LEU A 53 3.21 -31.15 -14.71
C LEU A 53 3.88 -30.40 -13.57
N GLY A 54 4.90 -30.98 -12.95
CA GLY A 54 5.69 -30.33 -11.90
C GLY A 54 6.41 -29.08 -12.40
N VAL A 55 7.24 -29.20 -13.43
CA VAL A 55 8.01 -28.06 -13.97
C VAL A 55 7.09 -26.96 -14.50
N PHE A 56 6.05 -27.32 -15.24
CA PHE A 56 5.07 -26.34 -15.74
C PHE A 56 4.40 -25.60 -14.58
N SER A 57 3.98 -26.31 -13.54
CA SER A 57 3.35 -25.71 -12.36
C SER A 57 4.29 -24.80 -11.58
N CYS A 58 5.56 -25.18 -11.47
CA CYS A 58 6.60 -24.37 -10.85
C CYS A 58 6.77 -23.03 -11.60
N VAL A 59 6.91 -23.09 -12.93
CA VAL A 59 7.04 -21.90 -13.79
C VAL A 59 5.81 -21.01 -13.70
N LEU A 60 4.61 -21.60 -13.82
CA LEU A 60 3.35 -20.87 -13.81
C LEU A 60 3.12 -20.16 -12.46
N LEU A 61 3.33 -20.85 -11.34
CA LEU A 61 3.15 -20.23 -10.01
C LEU A 61 4.18 -19.15 -9.72
N SER A 62 5.45 -19.33 -10.11
CA SER A 62 6.45 -18.27 -9.97
C SER A 62 6.12 -17.05 -10.80
N PHE A 63 5.60 -17.25 -12.02
CA PHE A 63 5.16 -16.15 -12.87
C PHE A 63 4.01 -15.38 -12.23
N LEU A 64 2.92 -16.06 -11.87
CA LEU A 64 1.71 -15.41 -11.38
C LEU A 64 1.97 -14.69 -10.05
N ASN A 65 2.63 -15.35 -9.09
CA ASN A 65 2.90 -14.74 -7.79
C ASN A 65 3.85 -13.54 -7.89
N GLN A 66 4.89 -13.62 -8.73
CA GLN A 66 5.76 -12.46 -8.95
C GLN A 66 5.01 -11.31 -9.61
N PHE A 67 4.17 -11.60 -10.61
CA PHE A 67 3.37 -10.59 -11.29
C PHE A 67 2.40 -9.87 -10.35
N PHE A 68 1.62 -10.64 -9.58
CA PHE A 68 0.63 -10.06 -8.65
C PHE A 68 1.27 -9.35 -7.45
N SER A 69 2.53 -9.64 -7.10
CA SER A 69 3.22 -8.97 -5.97
C SER A 69 3.40 -7.45 -6.14
N TYR A 70 3.41 -6.94 -7.37
CA TYR A 70 3.51 -5.50 -7.66
C TYR A 70 2.16 -4.76 -7.56
N ARG A 71 1.04 -5.49 -7.42
CA ARG A 71 -0.31 -4.91 -7.39
C ARG A 71 -0.63 -4.28 -6.04
N LYS A 72 -1.62 -3.38 -6.04
CA LYS A 72 -2.17 -2.75 -4.84
C LYS A 72 -2.66 -3.75 -3.80
N GLU A 73 -3.45 -4.73 -4.25
CA GLU A 73 -3.87 -5.88 -3.44
C GLU A 73 -3.21 -7.14 -4.01
N PRO A 74 -2.05 -7.56 -3.48
CA PRO A 74 -1.30 -8.68 -4.05
C PRO A 74 -2.03 -10.02 -3.84
N LEU A 75 -2.30 -10.73 -4.94
CA LEU A 75 -2.85 -12.08 -4.90
C LEU A 75 -1.74 -13.11 -4.71
N ILE A 76 -1.92 -13.99 -3.73
CA ILE A 76 -1.04 -15.13 -3.46
C ILE A 76 -1.72 -16.43 -3.93
N ILE A 77 -1.12 -17.10 -4.91
CA ILE A 77 -1.55 -18.39 -5.42
C ILE A 77 -0.67 -19.50 -4.83
N THR A 78 -1.28 -20.33 -3.99
CA THR A 78 -0.60 -21.42 -3.26
C THR A 78 -0.48 -22.70 -4.10
N GLN A 79 0.40 -23.64 -3.70
CA GLN A 79 0.55 -24.93 -4.40
C GLN A 79 -0.71 -25.81 -4.41
N ILE A 80 -1.67 -25.54 -3.50
CA ILE A 80 -2.95 -26.24 -3.42
C ILE A 80 -3.71 -26.15 -4.74
N THR A 81 -3.67 -25.00 -5.41
CA THR A 81 -4.33 -24.77 -6.72
C THR A 81 -3.83 -25.76 -7.76
N VAL A 82 -2.50 -25.97 -7.81
CA VAL A 82 -1.87 -26.96 -8.70
C VAL A 82 -2.23 -28.38 -8.28
N GLN A 83 -2.21 -28.67 -6.98
CA GLN A 83 -2.56 -30.00 -6.47
C GLN A 83 -3.97 -30.40 -6.93
N VAL A 84 -4.94 -29.49 -6.89
CA VAL A 84 -6.31 -29.74 -7.40
C VAL A 84 -6.34 -29.88 -8.92
N ALA A 85 -5.65 -28.99 -9.66
CA ALA A 85 -5.62 -29.00 -11.12
C ALA A 85 -5.01 -30.28 -11.72
N THR A 86 -3.93 -30.75 -11.12
CA THR A 86 -3.07 -31.79 -11.71
C THR A 86 -3.62 -33.20 -11.52
N LEU A 87 -4.58 -33.42 -10.62
CA LEU A 87 -5.22 -34.72 -10.45
C LEU A 87 -6.04 -35.18 -11.68
N PRO A 88 -7.02 -34.39 -12.18
CA PRO A 88 -7.74 -34.77 -13.40
C PRO A 88 -6.83 -34.79 -14.62
N ILE A 89 -5.89 -33.85 -14.73
CA ILE A 89 -4.92 -33.79 -15.84
C ILE A 89 -4.01 -35.03 -15.82
N GLY A 90 -3.48 -35.41 -14.65
CA GLY A 90 -2.63 -36.58 -14.48
C GLY A 90 -3.35 -37.88 -14.82
N ARG A 91 -4.62 -38.02 -14.41
CA ARG A 91 -5.48 -39.15 -14.81
C ARG A 91 -5.74 -39.19 -16.31
N PHE A 92 -6.01 -38.03 -16.91
CA PHE A 92 -6.18 -37.91 -18.36
C PHE A 92 -4.90 -38.29 -19.12
N MET A 93 -3.75 -37.77 -18.71
CA MET A 93 -2.45 -38.16 -19.29
C MET A 93 -2.16 -39.66 -19.10
N ALA A 94 -2.54 -40.27 -17.98
CA ALA A 94 -2.42 -41.70 -17.78
C ALA A 94 -3.38 -42.54 -18.66
N ALA A 95 -4.50 -41.97 -19.11
CA ALA A 95 -5.42 -42.62 -20.04
C ALA A 95 -4.97 -42.48 -21.51
N VAL A 96 -4.32 -41.36 -21.86
CA VAL A 96 -4.02 -41.01 -23.26
C VAL A 96 -2.57 -41.31 -23.67
N LEU A 97 -1.60 -41.16 -22.78
CA LEU A 97 -0.19 -41.33 -23.15
C LEU A 97 0.16 -42.79 -23.48
N PRO A 98 1.04 -43.03 -24.47
CA PRO A 98 1.40 -44.38 -24.88
C PRO A 98 2.24 -45.07 -23.79
N THR A 99 1.94 -46.36 -23.57
CA THR A 99 2.67 -47.23 -22.64
C THR A 99 3.94 -47.83 -23.24
N THR A 100 4.21 -47.55 -24.52
CA THR A 100 5.36 -48.05 -25.29
C THR A 100 6.67 -47.78 -24.56
N LYS A 101 7.47 -48.84 -24.38
CA LYS A 101 8.81 -48.75 -23.78
C LYS A 101 9.84 -48.45 -24.86
N PHE A 102 10.73 -47.52 -24.59
CA PHE A 102 11.82 -47.14 -25.48
C PHE A 102 13.13 -46.94 -24.70
N ARG A 103 14.25 -47.01 -25.41
CA ARG A 103 15.60 -46.79 -24.84
C ARG A 103 16.14 -45.46 -25.35
N ILE A 104 16.65 -44.64 -24.43
CA ILE A 104 17.29 -43.37 -24.78
C ILE A 104 18.79 -43.63 -24.95
N LEU A 105 19.32 -43.24 -26.11
CA LEU A 105 20.75 -43.39 -26.44
C LEU A 105 21.59 -42.62 -25.41
N GLY A 106 22.53 -43.30 -24.73
CA GLY A 106 23.41 -42.70 -23.71
C GLY A 106 22.98 -42.89 -22.24
N PHE A 107 21.79 -43.43 -21.96
CA PHE A 107 21.30 -43.68 -20.58
C PHE A 107 21.39 -45.15 -20.11
N GLY A 108 22.20 -45.98 -20.80
CA GLY A 108 22.42 -47.39 -20.48
C GLY A 108 21.25 -48.31 -20.87
N SER A 109 21.13 -49.46 -20.20
CA SER A 109 20.10 -50.50 -20.46
C SER A 109 18.71 -50.20 -19.88
N ARG A 110 18.47 -48.98 -19.38
CA ARG A 110 17.19 -48.62 -18.74
C ARG A 110 16.10 -48.38 -19.79
N GLU A 111 14.94 -48.98 -19.56
CA GLU A 111 13.75 -48.80 -20.39
C GLU A 111 12.88 -47.67 -19.83
N PHE A 112 12.47 -46.75 -20.71
CA PHE A 112 11.63 -45.59 -20.38
C PHE A 112 10.27 -45.74 -21.02
N SER A 113 9.23 -45.20 -20.38
CA SER A 113 7.87 -45.14 -20.94
C SER A 113 7.26 -43.78 -20.58
N LEU A 114 6.49 -43.21 -21.52
CA LEU A 114 5.70 -41.99 -21.25
C LEU A 114 4.54 -42.28 -20.29
N ASN A 115 4.09 -43.53 -20.23
CA ASN A 115 3.02 -43.99 -19.37
C ASN A 115 3.38 -45.32 -18.68
N PRO A 116 4.13 -45.28 -17.56
CA PRO A 116 4.55 -46.48 -16.84
C PRO A 116 3.43 -47.17 -16.04
N GLY A 117 2.24 -46.58 -15.98
CA GLY A 117 1.10 -47.10 -15.22
C GLY A 117 0.10 -46.00 -14.82
N PRO A 118 -0.96 -46.35 -14.07
CA PRO A 118 -1.97 -45.41 -13.59
C PRO A 118 -1.35 -44.25 -12.78
N PHE A 119 -1.97 -43.07 -12.86
CA PHE A 119 -1.54 -41.91 -12.07
C PHE A 119 -1.71 -42.19 -10.57
N ASN A 120 -0.61 -42.13 -9.83
CA ASN A 120 -0.57 -42.49 -8.42
C ASN A 120 -0.26 -41.30 -7.49
N MET A 121 -0.51 -41.48 -6.18
CA MET A 121 -0.31 -40.43 -5.17
C MET A 121 1.13 -39.94 -5.05
N LYS A 122 2.13 -40.78 -5.33
CA LYS A 122 3.55 -40.37 -5.21
C LYS A 122 3.96 -39.43 -6.34
N GLU A 123 3.49 -39.69 -7.57
CA GLU A 123 3.62 -38.73 -8.68
C GLU A 123 2.96 -37.39 -8.34
N HIS A 124 1.75 -37.45 -7.76
CA HIS A 124 0.95 -36.27 -7.43
C HIS A 124 1.60 -35.39 -6.35
N VAL A 125 2.11 -36.00 -5.28
CA VAL A 125 2.82 -35.26 -4.20
C VAL A 125 4.07 -34.57 -4.77
N LEU A 126 4.86 -35.22 -5.63
CA LEU A 126 6.04 -34.57 -6.22
C LEU A 126 5.70 -33.39 -7.13
N ILE A 127 4.58 -33.44 -7.87
CA ILE A 127 4.08 -32.29 -8.64
C ILE A 127 3.74 -31.13 -7.69
N THR A 128 3.10 -31.40 -6.55
CA THR A 128 2.79 -30.40 -5.52
C THR A 128 4.04 -29.78 -4.91
N ILE A 129 5.12 -30.57 -4.70
CA ILE A 129 6.39 -30.04 -4.20
C ILE A 129 7.06 -29.11 -5.22
N PHE A 130 7.01 -29.43 -6.52
CA PHE A 130 7.44 -28.49 -7.57
C PHE A 130 6.65 -27.19 -7.54
N ALA A 131 5.33 -27.29 -7.36
CA ALA A 131 4.46 -26.14 -7.23
C ALA A 131 4.78 -25.30 -5.98
N ASN A 132 5.10 -25.93 -4.85
CA ASN A 132 5.52 -25.23 -3.63
C ASN A 132 6.81 -24.43 -3.85
N ALA A 133 7.77 -24.98 -4.57
CA ALA A 133 8.96 -24.23 -4.99
C ALA A 133 8.59 -23.03 -5.89
N GLY A 134 7.61 -23.20 -6.77
CA GLY A 134 7.07 -22.13 -7.63
C GLY A 134 6.44 -20.98 -6.85
N PHE A 135 5.78 -21.28 -5.73
CA PHE A 135 5.23 -20.32 -4.75
C PHE A 135 6.26 -19.92 -3.66
N ALA A 136 7.56 -20.03 -3.96
CA ALA A 136 8.66 -19.67 -3.07
C ALA A 136 8.53 -20.21 -1.64
N PHE A 137 7.99 -21.43 -1.52
CA PHE A 137 7.79 -22.17 -0.26
C PHE A 137 6.98 -21.45 0.82
N GLY A 138 5.92 -20.73 0.41
CA GLY A 138 5.03 -20.03 1.33
C GLY A 138 5.10 -18.50 1.23
N ASN A 139 6.09 -17.95 0.53
CA ASN A 139 6.37 -16.51 0.55
C ASN A 139 5.77 -15.73 -0.64
N GLY A 140 5.05 -16.38 -1.57
CA GLY A 140 4.57 -15.72 -2.80
C GLY A 140 5.67 -15.65 -3.84
N SER A 141 6.59 -14.71 -3.64
CA SER A 141 7.73 -14.45 -4.52
C SER A 141 9.05 -14.67 -3.79
N ALA A 142 10.14 -14.74 -4.56
CA ALA A 142 11.47 -14.83 -3.96
C ALA A 142 11.84 -13.50 -3.29
N TYR A 143 11.91 -13.46 -1.96
CA TYR A 143 12.16 -12.25 -1.16
C TYR A 143 13.40 -11.44 -1.59
N ALA A 144 14.43 -12.11 -2.11
CA ALA A 144 15.64 -11.47 -2.63
C ALA A 144 15.40 -10.59 -3.87
N VAL A 145 14.30 -10.78 -4.60
CA VAL A 145 13.87 -9.91 -5.71
C VAL A 145 13.62 -8.49 -5.23
N GLY A 146 13.15 -8.30 -3.99
CA GLY A 146 12.98 -6.97 -3.40
C GLY A 146 14.27 -6.13 -3.39
N ILE A 147 15.45 -6.76 -3.30
CA ILE A 147 16.73 -6.05 -3.41
C ILE A 147 16.90 -5.46 -4.82
N VAL A 148 16.52 -6.21 -5.85
CA VAL A 148 16.57 -5.75 -7.25
C VAL A 148 15.55 -4.63 -7.47
N ASN A 149 14.34 -4.77 -6.92
CA ASN A 149 13.25 -3.80 -7.04
C ASN A 149 13.65 -2.46 -6.42
N ILE A 150 14.18 -2.45 -5.19
CA ILE A 150 14.61 -1.18 -4.57
C ILE A 150 15.79 -0.54 -5.32
N ILE A 151 16.72 -1.33 -5.88
CA ILE A 151 17.86 -0.78 -6.62
C ILE A 151 17.38 -0.10 -7.91
N LYS A 152 16.50 -0.76 -8.68
CA LYS A 152 16.02 -0.27 -9.99
C LYS A 152 14.92 0.78 -9.86
N ALA A 153 13.85 0.50 -9.11
CA ALA A 153 12.66 1.35 -9.07
C ALA A 153 12.80 2.54 -8.08
N PHE A 154 13.40 2.31 -6.91
CA PHE A 154 13.43 3.33 -5.85
C PHE A 154 14.73 4.15 -5.83
N TYR A 155 15.89 3.48 -5.83
CA TYR A 155 17.20 4.15 -5.88
C TYR A 155 17.62 4.56 -7.30
N ARG A 156 16.84 4.19 -8.33
CA ARG A 156 17.04 4.52 -9.75
C ARG A 156 18.46 4.21 -10.26
N ARG A 157 18.92 3.00 -10.00
CA ARG A 157 20.28 2.54 -10.35
C ARG A 157 20.27 1.16 -11.01
N ASN A 158 21.41 0.83 -11.60
CA ASN A 158 21.59 -0.41 -12.34
C ASN A 158 22.33 -1.46 -11.50
N ILE A 159 21.78 -2.67 -11.49
CA ILE A 159 22.43 -3.91 -11.08
C ILE A 159 22.46 -4.83 -12.30
N SER A 160 23.47 -5.70 -12.42
CA SER A 160 23.53 -6.64 -13.54
C SER A 160 22.59 -7.83 -13.31
N PHE A 161 21.94 -8.32 -14.37
CA PHE A 161 21.08 -9.50 -14.29
C PHE A 161 21.81 -10.71 -13.68
N ALA A 162 23.08 -10.92 -14.04
CA ALA A 162 23.90 -12.00 -13.49
C ALA A 162 24.15 -11.85 -11.98
N ALA A 163 24.41 -10.64 -11.48
CA ALA A 163 24.57 -10.39 -10.04
C ALA A 163 23.25 -10.65 -9.29
N SER A 164 22.13 -10.15 -9.83
CA SER A 164 20.79 -10.40 -9.27
C SER A 164 20.45 -11.89 -9.25
N TRP A 165 20.76 -12.62 -10.33
CA TRP A 165 20.49 -14.05 -10.43
C TRP A 165 21.31 -14.85 -9.42
N LEU A 166 22.61 -14.60 -9.32
CA LEU A 166 23.48 -15.25 -8.33
C LEU A 166 23.02 -14.95 -6.89
N LEU A 167 22.60 -13.71 -6.60
CA LEU A 167 22.09 -13.31 -5.29
C LEU A 167 20.81 -14.08 -4.93
N ILE A 168 19.84 -14.15 -5.85
CA ILE A 168 18.56 -14.83 -5.63
C ILE A 168 18.76 -16.35 -5.47
N ILE A 169 19.55 -16.98 -6.33
CA ILE A 169 19.77 -18.43 -6.27
C ILE A 169 20.52 -18.82 -5.00
N THR A 170 21.58 -18.09 -4.65
CA THR A 170 22.37 -18.45 -3.46
C THR A 170 21.61 -18.27 -2.16
N THR A 171 20.79 -17.22 -2.03
CA THR A 171 19.95 -16.99 -0.84
C THR A 171 18.88 -18.06 -0.67
N GLN A 172 18.28 -18.54 -1.77
CA GLN A 172 17.26 -19.59 -1.74
C GLN A 172 17.84 -20.97 -1.40
N VAL A 173 19.03 -21.30 -1.92
CA VAL A 173 19.62 -22.63 -1.77
C VAL A 173 20.40 -22.80 -0.46
N LEU A 174 20.91 -21.71 0.14
CA LEU A 174 21.70 -21.79 1.39
C LEU A 174 20.95 -22.49 2.54
N GLY A 175 19.63 -22.32 2.62
CA GLY A 175 18.77 -22.95 3.64
C GLY A 175 18.71 -24.48 3.57
N TYR A 176 18.97 -25.07 2.40
CA TYR A 176 18.93 -26.52 2.20
C TYR A 176 20.02 -27.22 3.01
N GLY A 177 21.19 -26.58 3.14
CA GLY A 177 22.31 -27.08 3.94
C GLY A 177 21.93 -27.24 5.41
N TRP A 178 21.26 -26.22 5.98
CA TRP A 178 20.80 -26.24 7.37
C TRP A 178 19.70 -27.28 7.60
N ALA A 179 18.76 -27.36 6.67
CA ALA A 179 17.63 -28.28 6.77
C ALA A 179 18.08 -29.74 6.81
N GLY A 180 19.11 -30.11 6.05
CA GLY A 180 19.71 -31.45 6.10
C GLY A 180 20.24 -31.83 7.49
N LEU A 181 20.85 -30.89 8.20
CA LEU A 181 21.38 -31.09 9.55
C LEU A 181 20.26 -31.21 10.59
N LEU A 182 19.16 -30.47 10.37
CA LEU A 182 18.06 -30.38 11.33
C LEU A 182 16.95 -31.42 11.11
N ARG A 183 16.93 -32.10 9.95
CA ARG A 183 15.90 -33.07 9.56
C ARG A 183 15.63 -34.14 10.62
N LYS A 184 16.68 -34.72 11.19
CA LYS A 184 16.57 -35.77 12.23
C LYS A 184 15.81 -35.28 13.48
N TYR A 185 15.85 -33.99 13.77
CA TYR A 185 15.30 -33.40 15.00
C TYR A 185 13.88 -32.86 14.83
N VAL A 186 13.49 -32.46 13.61
CA VAL A 186 12.22 -31.76 13.37
C VAL A 186 11.25 -32.55 12.47
N VAL A 187 11.75 -33.52 11.70
CA VAL A 187 10.93 -34.34 10.78
C VAL A 187 10.62 -35.72 11.38
N GLU A 188 11.59 -36.39 11.98
CA GLU A 188 11.40 -37.77 12.48
C GLU A 188 10.53 -37.90 13.74
N PRO A 189 10.55 -36.96 14.72
CA PRO A 189 9.73 -37.09 15.93
C PRO A 189 8.22 -36.93 15.66
N ALA A 190 7.39 -37.78 16.30
CA ALA A 190 5.94 -37.82 16.08
C ALA A 190 5.19 -36.55 16.56
N HIS A 191 5.67 -35.91 17.63
CA HIS A 191 5.06 -34.69 18.17
C HIS A 191 5.37 -33.41 17.36
N MET A 192 6.25 -33.48 16.36
CA MET A 192 6.54 -32.37 15.44
C MET A 192 5.74 -32.60 14.15
N TRP A 193 4.47 -32.17 14.15
CA TRP A 193 3.47 -32.68 13.22
C TRP A 193 2.99 -31.72 12.12
N TRP A 194 3.44 -30.47 12.12
CA TRP A 194 3.27 -29.49 11.03
C TRP A 194 1.82 -29.38 10.50
N PRO A 195 0.94 -28.60 11.17
CA PRO A 195 -0.48 -28.52 10.83
C PRO A 195 -0.79 -28.19 9.36
N SER A 196 0.00 -27.30 8.74
CA SER A 196 -0.12 -26.93 7.32
C SER A 196 0.03 -28.10 6.35
N THR A 197 0.77 -29.16 6.71
CA THR A 197 0.96 -30.35 5.87
C THR A 197 -0.28 -31.26 5.85
N LEU A 198 -1.09 -31.29 6.91
CA LEU A 198 -2.31 -32.11 6.97
C LEU A 198 -3.42 -31.59 6.04
N VAL A 199 -3.39 -30.30 5.72
CA VAL A 199 -4.35 -29.65 4.83
C VAL A 199 -4.21 -30.17 3.41
N GLN A 200 -2.97 -30.31 2.95
CA GLN A 200 -2.64 -30.87 1.64
C GLN A 200 -3.16 -32.30 1.47
N ILE A 201 -3.32 -33.04 2.57
CA ILE A 201 -3.75 -34.45 2.53
C ILE A 201 -5.29 -34.58 2.36
N SER A 202 -6.07 -33.53 2.65
CA SER A 202 -7.54 -33.63 2.79
C SER A 202 -8.37 -33.19 1.55
N LEU A 203 -7.73 -32.68 0.50
CA LEU A 203 -8.23 -32.06 -0.76
C LEU A 203 -9.59 -32.32 -1.52
N PHE A 204 -10.66 -31.47 -1.53
CA PHE A 204 -11.63 -31.22 -2.68
C PHE A 204 -12.74 -30.08 -2.55
N ARG A 205 -12.85 -29.18 -3.58
CA ARG A 205 -14.00 -28.36 -4.19
C ARG A 205 -14.69 -27.16 -3.48
N PHE A 206 -15.38 -26.17 -4.15
CA PHE A 206 -15.12 -25.02 -5.10
C PHE A 206 -16.34 -24.02 -5.05
N SER A 207 -16.18 -22.72 -5.43
CA SER A 207 -17.16 -21.74 -6.02
C SER A 207 -17.51 -20.39 -5.32
N TRP A 208 -17.00 -20.04 -4.13
CA TRP A 208 -17.50 -18.82 -3.43
C TRP A 208 -16.92 -17.47 -3.90
N TYR A 209 -15.74 -17.43 -4.53
CA TYR A 209 -15.02 -16.16 -4.79
C TYR A 209 -15.66 -15.24 -5.85
N ILE A 210 -16.51 -15.77 -6.73
CA ILE A 210 -17.18 -14.97 -7.79
C ILE A 210 -17.98 -13.81 -7.19
N PHE A 211 -18.57 -14.03 -6.01
CA PHE A 211 -19.48 -13.08 -5.39
C PHE A 211 -18.74 -11.87 -4.77
N PRO A 212 -17.79 -12.03 -3.81
CA PRO A 212 -17.09 -10.89 -3.24
C PRO A 212 -16.02 -10.28 -4.16
N GLY A 213 -15.38 -11.07 -5.04
CA GLY A 213 -14.23 -10.60 -5.82
C GLY A 213 -14.57 -9.79 -7.09
N TYR A 214 -15.84 -9.82 -7.56
CA TYR A 214 -16.23 -9.15 -8.81
C TYR A 214 -17.65 -8.57 -8.78
N LEU A 215 -18.62 -9.34 -8.29
CA LEU A 215 -20.02 -8.90 -8.29
C LEU A 215 -20.33 -7.91 -7.16
N PHE A 216 -19.73 -8.04 -5.98
CA PHE A 216 -20.06 -7.26 -4.78
C PHE A 216 -18.82 -7.02 -3.90
N GLN A 217 -17.97 -6.07 -4.28
CA GLN A 217 -16.71 -5.77 -3.61
C GLN A 217 -16.88 -5.23 -2.18
N ALA A 218 -18.02 -4.64 -1.80
CA ALA A 218 -18.28 -4.19 -0.42
C ALA A 218 -18.40 -5.34 0.59
N LEU A 219 -18.54 -6.61 0.14
CA LEU A 219 -18.39 -7.78 1.00
C LEU A 219 -16.93 -8.06 1.39
N SER A 220 -15.96 -7.44 0.69
CA SER A 220 -14.53 -7.54 1.00
C SER A 220 -14.14 -6.69 2.21
N SER A 221 -14.95 -5.71 2.63
CA SER A 221 -14.73 -4.92 3.84
C SER A 221 -16.05 -4.37 4.45
N ILE A 222 -16.64 -5.10 5.39
CA ILE A 222 -17.86 -4.71 6.10
C ILE A 222 -17.50 -3.97 7.39
N SER A 223 -17.65 -2.65 7.40
CA SER A 223 -17.36 -1.79 8.55
C SER A 223 -18.62 -1.13 9.10
N TRP A 224 -19.38 -1.88 9.90
CA TRP A 224 -20.72 -1.46 10.36
C TRP A 224 -20.71 -0.18 11.20
N VAL A 225 -19.61 0.15 11.88
CA VAL A 225 -19.47 1.42 12.61
C VAL A 225 -19.46 2.61 11.66
N CYS A 226 -18.85 2.48 10.47
CA CYS A 226 -18.94 3.52 9.44
C CYS A 226 -20.35 3.59 8.84
N TRP A 227 -21.00 2.44 8.64
CA TRP A 227 -22.36 2.40 8.10
C TRP A 227 -23.39 3.02 9.06
N ALA A 228 -23.23 2.81 10.37
CA ALA A 228 -24.08 3.38 11.39
C ALA A 228 -23.82 4.89 11.60
N TYR A 229 -22.59 5.35 11.37
CA TYR A 229 -22.18 6.74 11.56
C TYR A 229 -21.48 7.34 10.32
N PRO A 230 -22.19 7.47 9.18
CA PRO A 230 -21.60 7.84 7.89
C PRO A 230 -21.10 9.30 7.81
N LYS A 231 -21.30 10.10 8.86
CA LYS A 231 -20.95 11.53 8.89
C LYS A 231 -19.92 11.91 9.97
N SER A 232 -19.43 10.93 10.74
CA SER A 232 -18.52 11.19 11.88
C SER A 232 -17.10 10.74 11.57
N VAL A 233 -16.18 11.70 11.44
CA VAL A 233 -14.74 11.46 11.21
C VAL A 233 -14.16 10.54 12.29
N THR A 234 -14.45 10.82 13.56
CA THR A 234 -13.96 9.99 14.68
C THR A 234 -14.54 8.58 14.65
N ALA A 235 -15.82 8.42 14.31
CA ALA A 235 -16.43 7.09 14.24
C ALA A 235 -15.88 6.28 13.07
N GLN A 236 -15.58 6.92 11.93
CA GLN A 236 -14.97 6.25 10.78
C GLN A 236 -13.49 5.93 10.99
N GLN A 237 -12.73 6.77 11.72
CA GLN A 237 -11.37 6.45 12.16
C GLN A 237 -11.30 5.23 13.08
N ILE A 238 -12.29 5.10 13.96
CA ILE A 238 -12.41 3.96 14.86
C ILE A 238 -12.92 2.72 14.10
N GLY A 239 -13.88 2.91 13.19
CA GLY A 239 -14.61 1.85 12.51
C GLY A 239 -13.96 1.28 11.26
N SER A 240 -13.19 2.07 10.51
CA SER A 240 -12.54 1.64 9.26
C SER A 240 -11.49 0.58 9.54
N GLY A 241 -11.64 -0.58 8.91
CA GLY A 241 -10.72 -1.71 8.95
C GLY A 241 -9.54 -1.56 7.99
N LEU A 242 -9.67 -0.79 6.91
CA LEU A 242 -8.58 -0.53 5.96
C LEU A 242 -7.66 0.62 6.43
N ASN A 243 -8.24 1.73 6.88
CA ASN A 243 -7.52 2.98 7.15
C ASN A 243 -7.56 3.41 8.63
N GLY A 244 -8.17 2.62 9.50
CA GLY A 244 -8.42 2.96 10.91
C GLY A 244 -8.14 1.81 11.89
N LEU A 245 -8.77 1.88 13.06
CA LEU A 245 -8.62 0.86 14.12
C LEU A 245 -9.45 -0.41 13.86
N GLY A 246 -10.36 -0.39 12.88
CA GLY A 246 -11.17 -1.54 12.48
C GLY A 246 -12.15 -2.04 13.52
N VAL A 247 -12.56 -1.25 14.51
CA VAL A 247 -13.51 -1.70 15.53
C VAL A 247 -14.83 -2.06 14.85
N GLY A 248 -15.15 -3.35 14.83
CA GLY A 248 -16.35 -3.85 14.16
C GLY A 248 -16.18 -4.15 12.67
N ALA A 249 -15.01 -3.92 12.07
CA ALA A 249 -14.74 -4.27 10.69
C ALA A 249 -14.49 -5.78 10.52
N PHE A 250 -15.17 -6.42 9.57
CA PHE A 250 -14.94 -7.81 9.17
C PHE A 250 -15.20 -8.02 7.68
N THR A 251 -14.73 -9.12 7.10
CA THR A 251 -14.90 -9.42 5.69
C THR A 251 -15.56 -10.79 5.46
N LEU A 252 -16.30 -10.92 4.36
CA LEU A 252 -16.78 -12.20 3.83
C LEU A 252 -15.96 -12.65 2.61
N ASP A 253 -14.95 -11.87 2.21
CA ASP A 253 -13.98 -12.23 1.19
C ASP A 253 -12.85 -13.08 1.78
N TRP A 254 -12.79 -14.33 1.33
CA TRP A 254 -11.74 -15.25 1.73
C TRP A 254 -10.34 -14.79 1.31
N ALA A 255 -10.20 -14.07 0.20
CA ALA A 255 -8.90 -13.51 -0.21
C ALA A 255 -8.37 -12.55 0.85
N THR A 256 -9.21 -11.65 1.35
CA THR A 256 -8.88 -10.71 2.43
C THR A 256 -8.64 -11.40 3.77
N VAL A 257 -9.36 -12.49 4.06
CA VAL A 257 -9.12 -13.30 5.28
C VAL A 257 -7.73 -13.96 5.25
N ALA A 258 -7.27 -14.42 4.09
CA ALA A 258 -6.07 -15.26 3.97
C ALA A 258 -4.79 -14.53 3.50
N SER A 259 -4.88 -13.33 2.91
CA SER A 259 -3.80 -12.67 2.15
C SER A 259 -2.48 -12.42 2.91
N PHE A 260 -2.51 -12.23 4.24
CA PHE A 260 -1.30 -11.93 5.03
C PHE A 260 -1.00 -12.94 6.15
N LEU A 261 -2.04 -13.57 6.72
CA LEU A 261 -1.94 -14.50 7.85
C LEU A 261 -2.16 -15.96 7.43
N PHE A 262 -2.36 -16.22 6.14
CA PHE A 262 -2.83 -17.49 5.58
C PHE A 262 -4.20 -17.92 6.13
N SER A 263 -4.71 -19.08 5.70
CA SER A 263 -6.02 -19.57 6.13
C SER A 263 -6.08 -19.78 7.66
N PRO A 264 -7.03 -19.18 8.39
CA PRO A 264 -7.16 -19.37 9.84
C PRO A 264 -7.57 -20.78 10.24
N LEU A 265 -8.15 -21.57 9.32
CA LEU A 265 -8.64 -22.93 9.57
C LEU A 265 -7.51 -23.94 9.83
N ILE A 266 -6.27 -23.60 9.52
CA ILE A 266 -5.11 -24.49 9.64
C ILE A 266 -4.34 -24.26 10.95
N TYR A 267 -4.73 -23.25 11.73
CA TYR A 267 -4.07 -22.88 12.98
C TYR A 267 -4.77 -23.51 14.18
N PRO A 268 -4.01 -24.05 15.17
CA PRO A 268 -4.61 -24.53 16.40
C PRO A 268 -5.16 -23.34 17.20
N PHE A 269 -6.32 -23.53 17.86
CA PHE A 269 -7.02 -22.43 18.52
C PHE A 269 -6.20 -21.69 19.58
N PHE A 270 -5.30 -22.38 20.31
CA PHE A 270 -4.45 -21.70 21.30
C PHE A 270 -3.50 -20.68 20.64
N ALA A 271 -3.02 -20.94 19.42
CA ALA A 271 -2.19 -20.00 18.68
C ALA A 271 -3.03 -18.79 18.23
N ILE A 272 -4.26 -19.02 17.74
CA ILE A 272 -5.22 -17.96 17.40
C ILE A 272 -5.51 -17.07 18.61
N ALA A 273 -5.71 -17.68 19.79
CA ALA A 273 -5.95 -16.94 21.03
C ALA A 273 -4.74 -16.08 21.44
N ASN A 274 -3.51 -16.57 21.31
CA ASN A 274 -2.30 -15.77 21.58
C ASN A 274 -2.18 -14.59 20.60
N VAL A 275 -2.43 -14.80 19.31
CA VAL A 275 -2.45 -13.72 18.31
C VAL A 275 -3.53 -12.70 18.63
N PHE A 276 -4.76 -13.13 18.98
CA PHE A 276 -5.84 -12.22 19.35
C PHE A 276 -5.53 -11.38 20.58
N VAL A 277 -5.04 -12.01 21.66
CA VAL A 277 -4.69 -11.29 22.89
C VAL A 277 -3.55 -10.30 22.63
N GLY A 278 -2.53 -10.71 21.89
CA GLY A 278 -1.42 -9.85 21.49
C GLY A 278 -1.88 -8.65 20.65
N TYR A 279 -2.66 -8.92 19.61
CA TYR A 279 -3.26 -7.93 18.73
C TYR A 279 -4.13 -6.93 19.50
N ALA A 280 -5.07 -7.41 20.32
CA ALA A 280 -5.96 -6.55 21.10
C ALA A 280 -5.20 -5.70 22.12
N LEU A 281 -4.19 -6.27 22.78
CA LEU A 281 -3.33 -5.53 23.70
C LEU A 281 -2.56 -4.42 22.98
N ILE A 282 -1.96 -4.70 21.83
CA ILE A 282 -1.18 -3.70 21.09
C ILE A 282 -2.09 -2.62 20.51
N LEU A 283 -3.14 -3.02 19.77
CA LEU A 283 -3.97 -2.11 18.99
C LEU A 283 -5.02 -1.37 19.82
N TYR A 284 -5.68 -2.05 20.76
CA TYR A 284 -6.81 -1.47 21.50
C TYR A 284 -6.45 -0.98 22.91
N VAL A 285 -5.24 -1.28 23.41
CA VAL A 285 -4.79 -0.84 24.74
C VAL A 285 -3.55 0.04 24.64
N VAL A 286 -2.43 -0.51 24.16
CA VAL A 286 -1.13 0.18 24.19
C VAL A 286 -1.10 1.38 23.27
N ILE A 287 -1.61 1.26 22.04
CA ILE A 287 -1.66 2.37 21.08
C ILE A 287 -2.54 3.52 21.59
N PRO A 288 -3.80 3.31 22.01
CA PRO A 288 -4.63 4.39 22.53
C PRO A 288 -4.03 5.11 23.73
N ILE A 289 -3.46 4.37 24.69
CA ILE A 289 -2.81 4.93 25.87
C ILE A 289 -1.59 5.76 25.47
N SER A 290 -0.78 5.26 24.54
CA SER A 290 0.45 5.93 24.10
C SER A 290 0.16 7.16 23.24
N TYR A 291 -0.86 7.10 22.37
CA TYR A 291 -1.23 8.18 21.45
C TYR A 291 -2.02 9.29 22.16
N TRP A 292 -3.17 8.95 22.75
CA TRP A 292 -4.07 9.94 23.36
C TRP A 292 -3.68 10.28 24.79
N GLY A 293 -3.31 9.26 25.59
CA GLY A 293 -3.00 9.42 27.01
C GLY A 293 -1.69 10.15 27.26
N PHE A 294 -0.58 9.65 26.71
CA PHE A 294 0.76 10.17 27.00
C PHE A 294 1.42 10.96 25.87
N ASN A 295 0.87 10.92 24.65
CA ASN A 295 1.47 11.53 23.44
C ASN A 295 2.96 11.17 23.29
N VAL A 296 3.28 9.88 23.46
CA VAL A 296 4.66 9.38 23.45
C VAL A 296 5.33 9.77 22.13
N TYR A 297 6.56 10.28 22.20
CA TYR A 297 7.34 10.76 21.03
C TYR A 297 6.67 11.87 20.20
N ASN A 298 5.76 12.65 20.77
CA ASN A 298 4.95 13.64 20.03
C ASN A 298 4.11 13.01 18.91
N ALA A 299 3.65 11.78 19.13
CA ALA A 299 2.89 10.98 18.17
C ALA A 299 1.76 11.71 17.44
N LYS A 300 1.07 12.65 18.10
CA LYS A 300 -0.04 13.42 17.52
C LYS A 300 0.33 14.28 16.29
N LYS A 301 1.62 14.43 15.98
CA LYS A 301 2.11 15.13 14.78
C LYS A 301 2.15 14.26 13.53
N PHE A 302 1.97 12.94 13.68
CA PHE A 302 2.09 11.96 12.61
C PHE A 302 0.77 11.19 12.45
N PRO A 303 0.51 10.59 11.28
CA PRO A 303 -0.59 9.65 11.12
C PRO A 303 -0.54 8.54 12.17
N LEU A 304 -1.70 8.09 12.65
CA LEU A 304 -1.77 7.01 13.65
C LEU A 304 -1.19 5.70 13.10
N TYR A 305 -1.49 5.40 11.83
CA TYR A 305 -1.08 4.21 11.10
C TYR A 305 -0.47 4.62 9.74
N SER A 306 0.83 4.42 9.54
CA SER A 306 1.56 4.66 8.29
C SER A 306 2.95 4.01 8.37
N SER A 307 3.47 3.51 7.24
CA SER A 307 4.85 3.02 7.08
C SER A 307 5.85 4.12 6.72
N ASP A 308 5.36 5.31 6.34
CA ASP A 308 6.18 6.38 5.79
C ASP A 308 7.06 7.05 6.85
N LEU A 309 8.08 7.77 6.36
CA LEU A 309 9.06 8.47 7.19
C LEU A 309 8.74 9.96 7.24
N PHE A 310 8.87 10.58 8.42
CA PHE A 310 8.46 11.97 8.64
C PHE A 310 9.58 12.86 9.21
N THR A 311 9.53 14.14 8.86
CA THR A 311 10.27 15.22 9.51
C THR A 311 9.68 15.52 10.89
N ALA A 312 10.36 16.30 11.75
CA ALA A 312 9.87 16.63 13.10
C ALA A 312 8.54 17.42 13.12
N GLN A 313 8.15 17.95 11.96
CA GLN A 313 6.96 18.75 11.71
C GLN A 313 5.79 17.92 11.17
N GLY A 314 6.01 16.63 10.87
CA GLY A 314 4.97 15.73 10.33
C GLY A 314 4.86 15.71 8.80
N GLN A 315 5.77 16.38 8.09
CA GLN A 315 5.87 16.28 6.62
C GLN A 315 6.63 15.03 6.20
N GLU A 316 6.31 14.47 5.02
CA GLU A 316 7.06 13.35 4.45
C GLU A 316 8.57 13.67 4.32
N TYR A 317 9.39 12.68 4.66
CA TYR A 317 10.84 12.83 4.68
C TYR A 317 11.42 12.59 3.30
N ASN A 318 12.21 13.54 2.77
CA ASN A 318 12.75 13.43 1.43
C ASN A 318 14.06 12.60 1.42
N ILE A 319 13.90 11.29 1.19
CA ILE A 319 14.97 10.29 1.21
C ILE A 319 15.98 10.53 0.07
N SER A 320 15.51 10.96 -1.11
CA SER A 320 16.35 11.15 -2.30
C SER A 320 17.44 12.20 -2.09
N LEU A 321 17.23 13.18 -1.21
CA LEU A 321 18.20 14.23 -0.89
C LEU A 321 19.32 13.75 0.08
N ILE A 322 19.07 12.73 0.90
CA ILE A 322 20.04 12.27 1.92
C ILE A 322 20.86 11.04 1.47
N VAL A 323 20.69 10.59 0.23
CA VAL A 323 21.44 9.48 -0.36
C VAL A 323 22.35 10.00 -1.46
N ASN A 324 23.67 9.90 -1.26
CA ASN A 324 24.61 10.32 -2.30
C ASN A 324 24.77 9.27 -3.42
N ASN A 325 25.51 9.66 -4.46
CA ASN A 325 25.80 8.82 -5.63
C ASN A 325 26.53 7.49 -5.33
N GLN A 326 26.98 7.24 -4.09
CA GLN A 326 27.64 6.00 -3.65
C GLN A 326 26.77 5.10 -2.74
N PHE A 327 25.46 5.36 -2.63
CA PHE A 327 24.56 4.71 -1.65
C PHE A 327 25.02 4.91 -0.20
N LYS A 328 25.58 6.09 0.10
CA LYS A 328 25.94 6.46 1.47
C LYS A 328 25.07 7.63 1.92
N LEU A 329 24.86 7.68 3.23
CA LEU A 329 24.19 8.80 3.86
C LEU A 329 24.98 10.09 3.60
N ASP A 330 24.32 11.08 3.01
CA ASP A 330 24.82 12.45 2.96
C ASP A 330 24.55 13.11 4.32
N GLN A 331 25.60 13.25 5.12
CA GLN A 331 25.47 13.78 6.46
C GLN A 331 25.05 15.25 6.47
N ALA A 332 25.47 16.04 5.48
CA ALA A 332 25.18 17.47 5.44
C ALA A 332 23.70 17.72 5.12
N GLU A 333 23.13 16.98 4.16
CA GLU A 333 21.70 17.07 3.84
C GLU A 333 20.82 16.46 4.95
N TYR A 334 21.28 15.39 5.58
CA TYR A 334 20.60 14.81 6.75
C TYR A 334 20.50 15.79 7.91
N ASP A 335 21.60 16.50 8.22
CA ASP A 335 21.63 17.48 9.30
C ASP A 335 20.73 18.69 9.00
N LYS A 336 20.50 19.03 7.72
CA LYS A 336 19.57 20.09 7.29
C LYS A 336 18.10 19.69 7.45
N GLN A 337 17.72 18.47 7.04
CA GLN A 337 16.34 17.99 7.18
C GLN A 337 16.00 17.58 8.62
N GLY A 338 17.01 17.20 9.41
CA GLY A 338 16.85 16.77 10.78
C GLY A 338 16.52 15.28 10.91
N ARG A 339 16.24 14.86 12.16
CA ARG A 339 16.02 13.44 12.50
C ARG A 339 14.72 12.90 11.88
N ILE A 340 14.76 11.64 11.48
CA ILE A 340 13.60 10.88 11.01
C ILE A 340 12.67 10.55 12.19
N ASN A 341 11.38 10.72 11.97
CA ASN A 341 10.31 10.33 12.88
C ASN A 341 9.40 9.32 12.19
N LEU A 342 8.86 8.40 12.98
CA LEU A 342 7.99 7.31 12.57
C LEU A 342 6.59 7.53 13.16
N SER A 343 5.57 6.95 12.52
CA SER A 343 4.24 6.85 13.12
C SER A 343 4.31 6.09 14.46
N LEU A 344 3.37 6.36 15.37
CA LEU A 344 3.36 5.69 16.66
C LEU A 344 3.12 4.19 16.52
N PHE A 345 2.22 3.79 15.63
CA PHE A 345 1.97 2.38 15.32
C PHE A 345 3.27 1.69 14.89
N PHE A 346 3.98 2.27 13.93
CA PHE A 346 5.21 1.68 13.40
C PHE A 346 6.35 1.64 14.43
N THR A 347 6.43 2.66 15.28
CA THR A 347 7.38 2.72 16.41
C THR A 347 7.14 1.57 17.41
N LEU A 348 5.89 1.37 17.82
CA LEU A 348 5.54 0.37 18.84
C LEU A 348 5.64 -1.06 18.29
N THR A 349 5.25 -1.29 17.04
CA THR A 349 5.39 -2.61 16.40
C THR A 349 6.86 -3.02 16.28
N TYR A 350 7.80 -2.09 16.01
CA TYR A 350 9.23 -2.40 16.13
C TYR A 350 9.65 -2.77 17.55
N GLY A 351 9.18 -2.04 18.55
CA GLY A 351 9.41 -2.38 19.97
C GLY A 351 8.95 -3.80 20.29
N PHE A 352 7.71 -4.14 19.96
CA PHE A 352 7.19 -5.50 20.15
C PHE A 352 7.95 -6.55 19.32
N GLY A 353 8.41 -6.21 18.12
CA GLY A 353 9.31 -7.04 17.32
C GLY A 353 10.64 -7.36 18.03
N PHE A 354 11.24 -6.39 18.74
CA PHE A 354 12.43 -6.64 19.57
C PHE A 354 12.13 -7.64 20.69
N ALA A 355 10.99 -7.50 21.34
CA ALA A 355 10.55 -8.40 22.40
C ALA A 355 10.26 -9.82 21.88
N THR A 356 9.70 -9.95 20.68
CA THR A 356 9.40 -11.24 20.03
C THR A 356 10.66 -12.07 19.78
N ILE A 357 11.70 -11.45 19.21
CA ILE A 357 12.95 -12.16 18.92
C ILE A 357 13.66 -12.58 20.23
N ALA A 358 13.73 -11.69 21.21
CA ALA A 358 14.33 -12.01 22.51
C ALA A 358 13.54 -13.10 23.26
N SER A 359 12.21 -13.02 23.25
CA SER A 359 11.36 -14.02 23.91
C SER A 359 11.43 -15.39 23.24
N THR A 360 11.69 -15.47 21.93
CA THR A 360 11.81 -16.73 21.18
C THR A 360 12.86 -17.65 21.81
N LEU A 361 14.05 -17.12 22.10
CA LEU A 361 15.15 -17.91 22.67
C LEU A 361 14.82 -18.40 24.09
N THR A 362 14.38 -17.49 24.96
CA THR A 362 14.06 -17.84 26.36
C THR A 362 12.85 -18.77 26.45
N HIS A 363 11.81 -18.54 25.64
CA HIS A 363 10.60 -19.36 25.63
C HIS A 363 10.91 -20.80 25.20
N VAL A 364 11.66 -20.98 24.10
CA VAL A 364 12.09 -22.31 23.66
C VAL A 364 12.98 -22.98 24.71
N GLY A 365 13.94 -22.25 25.28
CA GLY A 365 14.82 -22.78 26.32
C GLY A 365 14.07 -23.28 27.56
N LEU A 366 13.07 -22.54 28.06
CA LEU A 366 12.36 -22.88 29.30
C LEU A 366 11.26 -23.92 29.12
N PHE A 367 10.45 -23.80 28.05
CA PHE A 367 9.28 -24.65 27.84
C PHE A 367 9.63 -25.93 27.09
N TYR A 368 10.56 -25.86 26.13
CA TYR A 368 10.90 -26.99 25.26
C TYR A 368 12.32 -27.52 25.50
N GLY A 369 13.20 -26.81 26.21
CA GLY A 369 14.61 -27.19 26.36
C GLY A 369 14.86 -28.58 26.94
N ARG A 370 14.09 -28.99 27.97
CA ARG A 370 14.18 -30.35 28.54
C ARG A 370 13.79 -31.42 27.52
N GLU A 371 12.72 -31.18 26.78
CA GLU A 371 12.21 -32.08 25.76
C GLU A 371 13.18 -32.18 24.57
N ILE A 372 13.75 -31.06 24.12
CA ILE A 372 14.79 -31.01 23.09
C ILE A 372 15.99 -31.87 23.53
N TYR A 373 16.48 -31.69 24.76
CA TYR A 373 17.63 -32.44 25.27
C TYR A 373 17.35 -33.94 25.39
N GLN A 374 16.16 -34.30 25.91
CA GLN A 374 15.72 -35.70 25.99
C GLN A 374 15.59 -36.34 24.60
N ARG A 375 15.02 -35.61 23.63
CA ARG A 375 14.86 -36.08 22.25
C ARG A 375 16.18 -36.14 21.50
N PHE A 376 17.11 -35.22 21.76
CA PHE A 376 18.48 -35.30 21.24
C PHE A 376 19.13 -36.62 21.67
N ARG A 377 19.03 -36.97 22.95
CA ARG A 377 19.53 -38.25 23.50
C ARG A 377 18.74 -39.47 22.98
N ALA A 378 17.42 -39.35 22.83
CA ALA A 378 16.55 -40.42 22.34
C ALA A 378 16.64 -40.64 20.82
N SER A 379 17.08 -39.67 20.01
CA SER A 379 17.29 -39.83 18.56
C SER A 379 18.34 -40.89 18.20
N SER A 380 19.07 -41.37 19.21
CA SER A 380 20.03 -42.47 19.13
C SER A 380 19.48 -43.82 19.62
N VAL A 381 18.40 -43.87 20.42
CA VAL A 381 17.99 -45.09 21.17
C VAL A 381 16.46 -45.27 21.34
N GLY A 382 15.61 -44.31 20.95
CA GLY A 382 14.19 -44.23 21.31
C GLY A 382 13.20 -45.06 20.45
N LYS A 383 11.97 -45.22 20.97
CA LYS A 383 10.84 -45.93 20.31
C LYS A 383 10.43 -45.19 19.02
N VAL A 384 10.34 -45.94 17.92
CA VAL A 384 10.22 -45.39 16.56
C VAL A 384 8.75 -45.30 16.14
N ASP A 385 8.33 -44.11 15.70
CA ASP A 385 6.98 -43.84 15.16
C ASP A 385 6.63 -44.74 13.96
N VAL A 386 5.32 -45.01 13.76
CA VAL A 386 4.82 -45.89 12.69
C VAL A 386 5.24 -45.42 11.30
N HIS A 387 5.18 -44.11 11.03
CA HIS A 387 5.58 -43.57 9.74
C HIS A 387 7.10 -43.65 9.54
N THR A 388 7.88 -43.45 10.61
CA THR A 388 9.34 -43.61 10.56
C THR A 388 9.75 -45.07 10.31
N ARG A 389 8.99 -46.03 10.86
CA ARG A 389 9.19 -47.46 10.59
C ARG A 389 8.95 -47.80 9.12
N LEU A 390 7.87 -47.28 8.52
CA LEU A 390 7.56 -47.45 7.10
C LEU A 390 8.63 -46.82 6.20
N MET A 391 9.11 -45.63 6.55
CA MET A 391 10.08 -44.88 5.76
C MET A 391 11.48 -45.51 5.70
N ARG A 392 11.83 -46.42 6.63
CA ARG A 392 13.12 -47.18 6.59
C ARG A 392 13.30 -48.04 5.34
N ARG A 393 12.22 -48.35 4.60
CA ARG A 393 12.29 -49.11 3.34
C ARG A 393 12.92 -48.30 2.19
N TYR A 394 12.94 -46.96 2.28
CA TYR A 394 13.51 -46.09 1.26
C TYR A 394 14.97 -45.76 1.55
N LYS A 395 15.77 -45.64 0.50
CA LYS A 395 17.15 -45.16 0.62
C LYS A 395 17.15 -43.70 1.06
N ASP A 396 17.76 -43.44 2.21
CA ASP A 396 17.85 -42.09 2.73
C ASP A 396 18.85 -41.22 1.93
N ILE A 397 18.77 -39.91 2.13
CA ILE A 397 19.67 -38.93 1.51
C ILE A 397 21.02 -38.98 2.23
N PRO A 398 22.13 -39.21 1.52
CA PRO A 398 23.45 -39.13 2.13
C PRO A 398 23.72 -37.73 2.68
N SER A 399 24.19 -37.62 3.92
CA SER A 399 24.45 -36.31 4.56
C SER A 399 25.42 -35.41 3.77
N TRP A 400 26.35 -36.02 3.01
CA TRP A 400 27.29 -35.27 2.15
C TRP A 400 26.63 -34.44 1.06
N TRP A 401 25.41 -34.76 0.63
CA TRP A 401 24.67 -33.93 -0.34
C TRP A 401 24.41 -32.54 0.24
N PHE A 402 24.02 -32.48 1.51
CA PHE A 402 23.78 -31.22 2.21
C PHE A 402 25.06 -30.46 2.50
N TYR A 403 26.15 -31.15 2.88
CA TYR A 403 27.45 -30.51 3.10
C TYR A 403 28.03 -29.91 1.81
N LEU A 404 27.96 -30.63 0.69
CA LEU A 404 28.42 -30.11 -0.60
C LEU A 404 27.57 -28.94 -1.08
N LEU A 405 26.25 -29.01 -0.89
CA LEU A 405 25.36 -27.92 -1.27
C LEU A 405 25.64 -26.66 -0.43
N LEU A 406 25.80 -26.81 0.88
CA LEU A 406 26.15 -25.73 1.79
C LEU A 406 27.51 -25.11 1.43
N LEU A 407 28.52 -25.94 1.19
CA LEU A 407 29.85 -25.48 0.79
C LEU A 407 29.81 -24.75 -0.55
N GLY A 408 29.19 -25.35 -1.58
CA GLY A 408 29.08 -24.78 -2.90
C GLY A 408 28.35 -23.44 -2.91
N THR A 409 27.20 -23.36 -2.24
CA THR A 409 26.45 -22.08 -2.13
C THR A 409 27.19 -21.02 -1.35
N THR A 410 27.90 -21.39 -0.29
CA THR A 410 28.74 -20.44 0.47
C THR A 410 29.87 -19.90 -0.40
N LEU A 411 30.55 -20.75 -1.18
CA LEU A 411 31.63 -20.34 -2.08
C LEU A 411 31.14 -19.39 -3.19
N VAL A 412 29.99 -19.69 -3.81
CA VAL A 412 29.39 -18.80 -4.82
C VAL A 412 28.95 -17.47 -4.21
N SER A 413 28.38 -17.50 -3.00
CA SER A 413 28.01 -16.28 -2.26
C SER A 413 29.23 -15.42 -1.89
N LEU A 414 30.34 -16.06 -1.49
CA LEU A 414 31.61 -15.39 -1.22
C LEU A 414 32.18 -14.76 -2.49
N ALA A 415 32.15 -15.48 -3.62
CA ALA A 415 32.58 -14.94 -4.91
C ALA A 415 31.76 -13.70 -5.30
N LEU A 416 30.44 -13.72 -5.09
CA LEU A 416 29.57 -12.56 -5.29
C LEU A 416 29.95 -11.38 -4.38
N CYS A 417 30.24 -11.62 -3.10
CA CYS A 417 30.68 -10.57 -2.16
C CYS A 417 32.05 -9.97 -2.50
N VAL A 418 32.96 -10.77 -3.10
CA VAL A 418 34.32 -10.34 -3.43
C VAL A 418 34.39 -9.67 -4.81
N PHE A 419 33.89 -10.34 -5.86
CA PHE A 419 34.02 -9.87 -7.24
C PHE A 419 32.93 -8.85 -7.63
N LEU A 420 31.74 -8.89 -7.03
CA LEU A 420 30.62 -8.00 -7.33
C LEU A 420 30.34 -7.00 -6.19
N LYS A 421 31.38 -6.66 -5.43
CA LYS A 421 31.31 -5.76 -4.26
C LYS A 421 30.73 -4.38 -4.59
N SER A 422 30.96 -3.87 -5.80
CA SER A 422 30.41 -2.57 -6.23
C SER A 422 28.89 -2.57 -6.36
N GLN A 423 28.27 -3.73 -6.60
CA GLN A 423 26.82 -3.88 -6.77
C GLN A 423 26.15 -4.29 -5.44
N VAL A 424 26.72 -5.26 -4.71
CA VAL A 424 26.07 -5.89 -3.52
C VAL A 424 26.50 -5.25 -2.19
N GLN A 425 27.68 -4.63 -2.15
CA GLN A 425 28.25 -3.91 -0.99
C GLN A 425 28.48 -4.72 0.31
N LEU A 426 27.96 -5.95 0.41
CA LEU A 426 28.13 -6.85 1.56
C LEU A 426 29.58 -7.35 1.65
N PRO A 427 30.30 -7.13 2.77
CA PRO A 427 31.62 -7.72 2.97
C PRO A 427 31.53 -9.23 3.23
N TYR A 428 32.58 -9.98 2.85
CA TYR A 428 32.63 -11.44 2.99
C TYR A 428 32.38 -11.94 4.43
N TRP A 429 32.86 -11.21 5.45
CA TRP A 429 32.63 -11.57 6.85
C TRP A 429 31.16 -11.37 7.25
N GLY A 430 30.44 -10.44 6.61
CA GLY A 430 29.02 -10.20 6.85
C GLY A 430 28.19 -11.40 6.42
N LEU A 431 28.53 -12.03 5.29
CA LEU A 431 27.89 -13.27 4.85
C LEU A 431 28.05 -14.40 5.88
N LEU A 432 29.27 -14.60 6.41
CA LEU A 432 29.54 -15.64 7.41
C LEU A 432 28.76 -15.39 8.71
N LEU A 433 28.69 -14.13 9.14
CA LEU A 433 27.90 -13.75 10.32
C LEU A 433 26.40 -13.96 10.10
N ALA A 434 25.86 -13.61 8.92
CA ALA A 434 24.46 -13.85 8.58
C ALA A 434 24.13 -15.37 8.59
N ALA A 435 25.02 -16.19 8.02
CA ALA A 435 24.90 -17.64 8.01
C ALA A 435 24.92 -18.23 9.44
N ALA A 436 25.78 -17.72 10.32
CA ALA A 436 25.84 -18.14 11.72
C ALA A 436 24.56 -17.78 12.49
N LEU A 437 24.02 -16.56 12.30
CA LEU A 437 22.75 -16.16 12.90
C LEU A 437 21.59 -17.04 12.43
N ALA A 438 21.49 -17.28 11.12
CA ALA A 438 20.46 -18.15 10.57
C ALA A 438 20.52 -19.55 11.20
N PHE A 439 21.71 -20.15 11.28
CA PHE A 439 21.89 -21.47 11.88
C PHE A 439 21.41 -21.54 13.34
N ILE A 440 21.78 -20.55 14.16
CA ILE A 440 21.40 -20.49 15.58
C ILE A 440 19.88 -20.38 15.74
N PHE A 441 19.23 -19.52 14.96
CA PHE A 441 17.81 -19.22 15.09
C PHE A 441 16.90 -20.22 14.37
N THR A 442 17.41 -21.01 13.42
CA THR A 442 16.60 -21.98 12.67
C THR A 442 15.93 -23.00 13.58
N LEU A 443 16.64 -23.59 14.55
CA LEU A 443 16.04 -24.61 15.42
C LEU A 443 14.94 -24.05 16.35
N PRO A 444 15.16 -22.97 17.13
CA PRO A 444 14.12 -22.38 17.97
C PRO A 444 12.88 -21.96 17.17
N ILE A 445 13.08 -21.28 16.03
CA ILE A 445 11.97 -20.80 15.21
C ILE A 445 11.22 -21.98 14.57
N SER A 446 11.92 -23.02 14.10
CA SER A 446 11.29 -24.25 13.60
C SER A 446 10.36 -24.90 14.62
N ILE A 447 10.71 -24.89 15.91
CA ILE A 447 9.88 -25.49 16.97
C ILE A 447 8.60 -24.66 17.18
N ILE A 448 8.71 -23.34 17.21
CA ILE A 448 7.54 -22.46 17.32
C ILE A 448 6.65 -22.63 16.09
N THR A 449 7.22 -22.61 14.88
CA THR A 449 6.48 -22.84 13.64
C THR A 449 5.80 -24.21 13.62
N ALA A 450 6.50 -25.28 13.99
CA ALA A 450 5.94 -26.64 13.95
C ALA A 450 4.78 -26.86 14.95
N THR A 451 4.73 -26.09 16.05
CA THR A 451 3.71 -26.22 17.11
C THR A 451 2.58 -25.21 16.98
N THR A 452 2.84 -24.01 16.47
CA THR A 452 1.87 -22.90 16.43
C THR A 452 1.46 -22.51 15.02
N ASN A 453 2.19 -22.98 14.00
CA ASN A 453 2.10 -22.55 12.61
C ASN A 453 2.43 -21.05 12.38
N GLN A 454 2.97 -20.36 13.40
CA GLN A 454 3.47 -18.99 13.33
C GLN A 454 5.00 -18.98 13.29
N THR A 455 5.58 -18.15 12.42
CA THR A 455 7.03 -18.11 12.18
C THR A 455 7.60 -16.75 12.55
N PRO A 456 8.21 -16.59 13.75
CA PRO A 456 8.91 -15.37 14.12
C PRO A 456 9.97 -14.96 13.08
N GLY A 457 10.00 -13.69 12.70
CA GLY A 457 10.91 -13.17 11.68
C GLY A 457 12.31 -12.83 12.23
N LEU A 458 13.35 -13.15 11.46
CA LEU A 458 14.76 -12.79 11.78
C LEU A 458 15.17 -11.40 11.23
N ASN A 459 14.27 -10.74 10.50
CA ASN A 459 14.54 -9.50 9.77
C ASN A 459 15.08 -8.40 10.68
N ILE A 460 14.38 -8.13 11.79
CA ILE A 460 14.70 -7.00 12.67
C ILE A 460 16.09 -7.15 13.30
N ILE A 461 16.44 -8.33 13.83
CA ILE A 461 17.74 -8.50 14.50
C ILE A 461 18.91 -8.50 13.51
N THR A 462 18.71 -9.03 12.31
CA THR A 462 19.76 -9.03 11.27
C THR A 462 20.01 -7.62 10.74
N GLU A 463 18.96 -6.85 10.50
CA GLU A 463 19.01 -5.44 10.14
C GLU A 463 19.65 -4.59 11.25
N TYR A 464 19.29 -4.83 12.51
CA TYR A 464 19.85 -4.13 13.68
C TYR A 464 21.35 -4.39 13.83
N ILE A 465 21.78 -5.66 13.80
CA ILE A 465 23.21 -6.03 13.95
C ILE A 465 24.05 -5.45 12.81
N MET A 466 23.64 -5.66 11.56
CA MET A 466 24.44 -5.17 10.43
C MET A 466 24.43 -3.64 10.34
N GLY A 467 23.30 -3.00 10.65
CA GLY A 467 23.18 -1.54 10.64
C GLY A 467 24.02 -0.86 11.71
N THR A 468 24.23 -1.51 12.86
CA THR A 468 25.08 -0.98 13.93
C THR A 468 26.58 -1.15 13.65
N ILE A 469 26.97 -2.30 13.09
CA ILE A 469 28.36 -2.65 12.77
C ILE A 469 28.82 -1.95 11.47
N TYR A 470 27.96 -1.89 10.46
CA TYR A 470 28.26 -1.36 9.12
C TYR A 470 27.24 -0.31 8.65
N PRO A 471 27.14 0.84 9.35
CA PRO A 471 26.15 1.88 9.09
C PRO A 471 26.38 2.61 7.75
N GLY A 472 25.33 3.23 7.23
CA GLY A 472 25.43 4.10 6.05
C GLY A 472 25.44 3.35 4.72
N ARG A 473 25.05 2.07 4.71
CA ARG A 473 25.05 1.21 3.51
C ARG A 473 23.75 0.40 3.43
N PRO A 474 22.71 0.93 2.78
CA PRO A 474 21.40 0.30 2.70
C PRO A 474 21.45 -1.07 2.02
N ILE A 475 22.15 -1.17 0.89
CA ILE A 475 22.23 -2.43 0.11
C ILE A 475 22.95 -3.54 0.89
N ALA A 476 24.07 -3.22 1.57
CA ALA A 476 24.78 -4.20 2.39
C ALA A 476 23.91 -4.72 3.55
N ASN A 477 23.10 -3.85 4.18
CA ASN A 477 22.20 -4.20 5.27
C ASN A 477 21.08 -5.15 4.81
N VAL A 478 20.37 -4.79 3.73
CA VAL A 478 19.29 -5.65 3.20
C VAL A 478 19.83 -6.96 2.63
N CYS A 479 21.04 -7.00 2.05
CA CYS A 479 21.66 -8.25 1.63
C CYS A 479 21.97 -9.16 2.84
N PHE A 480 22.52 -8.59 3.92
CA PHE A 480 22.76 -9.33 5.17
C PHE A 480 21.47 -9.91 5.75
N LYS A 481 20.40 -9.08 5.82
CA LYS A 481 19.06 -9.52 6.20
C LYS A 481 18.60 -10.69 5.36
N THR A 482 18.63 -10.56 4.04
CA THR A 482 18.11 -11.57 3.13
C THR A 482 18.88 -12.88 3.27
N TYR A 483 20.21 -12.87 3.38
CA TYR A 483 20.98 -14.09 3.65
C TYR A 483 20.63 -14.73 5.01
N GLY A 484 20.43 -13.93 6.06
CA GLY A 484 20.05 -14.43 7.38
C GLY A 484 18.62 -14.99 7.43
N TYR A 485 17.65 -14.19 7.00
CA TYR A 485 16.24 -14.52 7.04
C TYR A 485 15.86 -15.62 6.04
N MET A 486 16.25 -15.50 4.77
CA MET A 486 15.83 -16.46 3.75
C MET A 486 16.46 -17.83 3.93
N SER A 487 17.72 -17.90 4.37
CA SER A 487 18.32 -19.21 4.64
C SER A 487 17.62 -19.94 5.78
N MET A 488 17.11 -19.20 6.78
CA MET A 488 16.30 -19.76 7.87
C MET A 488 14.90 -20.18 7.39
N THR A 489 14.16 -19.30 6.71
CA THR A 489 12.79 -19.61 6.26
C THR A 489 12.78 -20.75 5.25
N GLN A 490 13.74 -20.80 4.32
CA GLN A 490 13.87 -21.92 3.40
C GLN A 490 14.28 -23.22 4.07
N ALA A 491 15.09 -23.15 5.13
CA ALA A 491 15.36 -24.35 5.91
C ALA A 491 14.09 -24.90 6.58
N ILE A 492 13.28 -24.02 7.16
CA ILE A 492 11.99 -24.38 7.81
C ILE A 492 11.02 -24.97 6.81
N SER A 493 10.81 -24.33 5.66
CA SER A 493 9.87 -24.83 4.65
C SER A 493 10.34 -26.14 4.04
N PHE A 494 11.64 -26.31 3.80
CA PHE A 494 12.21 -27.58 3.37
C PHE A 494 11.93 -28.70 4.38
N LEU A 495 12.14 -28.45 5.67
CA LEU A 495 11.82 -29.41 6.74
C LEU A 495 10.34 -29.78 6.76
N SER A 496 9.45 -28.78 6.57
CA SER A 496 8.01 -28.99 6.49
C SER A 496 7.62 -29.92 5.33
N ASP A 497 8.18 -29.69 4.14
CA ASP A 497 7.93 -30.55 2.99
C ASP A 497 8.49 -31.97 3.19
N PHE A 498 9.65 -32.11 3.84
CA PHE A 498 10.15 -33.43 4.21
C PHE A 498 9.22 -34.17 5.15
N LYS A 499 8.53 -33.44 6.05
CA LYS A 499 7.48 -34.02 6.90
C LYS A 499 6.29 -34.49 6.07
N LEU A 500 5.82 -33.68 5.13
CA LEU A 500 4.77 -34.10 4.20
C LEU A 500 5.18 -35.36 3.42
N GLY A 501 6.40 -35.37 2.87
CA GLY A 501 6.96 -36.54 2.18
C GLY A 501 7.02 -37.78 3.09
N HIS A 502 7.35 -37.60 4.37
CA HIS A 502 7.35 -38.66 5.38
C HIS A 502 5.94 -39.20 5.66
N TYR A 503 4.94 -38.30 5.75
CA TYR A 503 3.53 -38.67 5.90
C TYR A 503 2.94 -39.33 4.65
N MET A 504 3.41 -38.97 3.47
CA MET A 504 2.92 -39.53 2.20
C MET A 504 3.81 -40.67 1.66
N LYS A 505 4.84 -41.05 2.42
CA LYS A 505 5.79 -42.14 2.10
C LYS A 505 6.47 -41.96 0.73
N ILE A 506 6.92 -40.74 0.48
CA ILE A 506 7.66 -40.37 -0.74
C ILE A 506 9.15 -40.64 -0.54
N PRO A 507 9.86 -41.25 -1.52
CA PRO A 507 11.30 -41.47 -1.43
C PRO A 507 12.07 -40.16 -1.13
N PRO A 508 12.86 -40.09 -0.04
CA PRO A 508 13.54 -38.85 0.37
C PRO A 508 14.47 -38.25 -0.69
N ARG A 509 15.19 -39.08 -1.45
CA ARG A 509 16.07 -38.61 -2.54
C ARG A 509 15.31 -37.91 -3.66
N SER A 510 14.10 -38.38 -3.98
CA SER A 510 13.26 -37.75 -4.99
C SER A 510 12.74 -36.39 -4.50
N MET A 511 12.31 -36.31 -3.23
CA MET A 511 11.91 -35.04 -2.59
C MET A 511 13.01 -33.99 -2.69
N PHE A 512 14.24 -34.34 -2.30
CA PHE A 512 15.40 -33.44 -2.37
C PHE A 512 15.63 -32.89 -3.78
N LEU A 513 15.67 -33.78 -4.79
CA LEU A 513 15.98 -33.39 -6.17
C LEU A 513 14.90 -32.49 -6.76
N VAL A 514 13.63 -32.80 -6.53
CA VAL A 514 12.49 -32.00 -7.01
C VAL A 514 12.52 -30.61 -6.38
N GLN A 515 12.74 -30.49 -5.08
CA GLN A 515 12.84 -29.19 -4.41
C GLN A 515 14.03 -28.37 -4.88
N PHE A 516 15.19 -29.01 -5.07
CA PHE A 516 16.39 -28.32 -5.55
C PHE A 516 16.17 -27.78 -6.97
N VAL A 517 15.73 -28.63 -7.91
CA VAL A 517 15.46 -28.23 -9.29
C VAL A 517 14.36 -27.17 -9.36
N GLY A 518 13.26 -27.36 -8.63
CA GLY A 518 12.17 -26.40 -8.53
C GLY A 518 12.64 -25.04 -8.04
N THR A 519 13.54 -24.98 -7.06
CA THR A 519 14.07 -23.71 -6.53
C THR A 519 14.90 -22.95 -7.55
N ILE A 520 15.72 -23.65 -8.34
CA ILE A 520 16.50 -23.01 -9.41
C ILE A 520 15.57 -22.42 -10.48
N ILE A 521 14.55 -23.18 -10.89
CA ILE A 521 13.54 -22.73 -11.86
C ILE A 521 12.77 -21.52 -11.31
N ALA A 522 12.22 -21.65 -10.10
CA ALA A 522 11.43 -20.60 -9.47
C ALA A 522 12.23 -19.30 -9.28
N GLY A 523 13.46 -19.37 -8.76
CA GLY A 523 14.31 -18.18 -8.59
C GLY A 523 14.62 -17.48 -9.92
N THR A 524 14.82 -18.26 -10.99
CA THR A 524 15.06 -17.73 -12.34
C THR A 524 13.82 -17.07 -12.93
N VAL A 525 12.65 -17.71 -12.81
CA VAL A 525 11.38 -17.15 -13.32
C VAL A 525 10.98 -15.89 -12.56
N ASN A 526 11.06 -15.90 -11.22
CA ASN A 526 10.78 -14.72 -10.40
C ASN A 526 11.64 -13.51 -10.83
N LEU A 527 12.96 -13.70 -11.00
CA LEU A 527 13.82 -12.63 -11.49
C LEU A 527 13.44 -12.18 -12.90
N THR A 528 13.17 -13.11 -13.82
CA THR A 528 12.86 -12.78 -15.22
C THR A 528 11.58 -11.96 -15.33
N VAL A 529 10.54 -12.31 -14.57
CA VAL A 529 9.27 -11.57 -14.54
C VAL A 529 9.43 -10.21 -13.90
N ALA A 530 10.12 -10.12 -12.76
CA ALA A 530 10.45 -8.83 -12.14
C ALA A 530 11.24 -7.93 -13.11
N TRP A 531 12.23 -8.51 -13.80
CA TRP A 531 13.02 -7.79 -14.78
C TRP A 531 12.19 -7.27 -15.95
N TRP A 532 11.30 -8.10 -16.49
CA TRP A 532 10.37 -7.71 -17.54
C TRP A 532 9.45 -6.57 -17.09
N LEU A 533 8.80 -6.70 -15.93
CA LEU A 533 7.89 -5.67 -15.41
C LEU A 533 8.60 -4.33 -15.17
N LEU A 534 9.76 -4.37 -14.52
CA LEU A 534 10.57 -3.17 -14.21
C LEU A 534 11.07 -2.44 -15.46
N ASP A 535 11.30 -3.14 -16.58
CA ASP A 535 11.75 -2.53 -17.84
C ASP A 535 10.60 -2.15 -18.78
N SER A 536 9.42 -2.74 -18.61
CA SER A 536 8.26 -2.56 -19.51
C SER A 536 7.21 -1.56 -19.02
N ILE A 537 7.12 -1.31 -17.71
CA ILE A 537 6.12 -0.42 -17.10
C ILE A 537 6.81 0.84 -16.59
N ASP A 538 6.53 1.96 -17.26
CA ASP A 538 7.05 3.26 -16.85
C ASP A 538 6.48 3.66 -15.47
N ASN A 539 7.34 4.20 -14.60
CA ASN A 539 7.00 4.64 -13.23
C ASN A 539 6.34 3.57 -12.35
N ILE A 540 6.62 2.28 -12.58
CA ILE A 540 6.19 1.20 -11.68
C ILE A 540 6.63 1.47 -10.23
N CYS A 541 5.75 1.16 -9.27
CA CYS A 541 5.98 1.41 -7.84
C CYS A 541 6.07 2.89 -7.42
N HIS A 542 5.84 3.85 -8.33
CA HIS A 542 5.68 5.25 -7.96
C HIS A 542 4.21 5.60 -7.93
N GLN A 543 3.71 6.01 -6.77
CA GLN A 543 2.37 6.58 -6.65
C GLN A 543 2.40 8.01 -7.19
N ASP A 544 2.21 8.18 -8.49
CA ASP A 544 1.82 9.49 -9.01
C ASP A 544 0.35 9.70 -8.60
N LYS A 545 0.08 10.74 -7.80
CA LYS A 545 -1.26 11.08 -7.31
C LYS A 545 -2.28 11.28 -8.44
N PHE A 546 -1.82 11.48 -9.69
CA PHE A 546 -2.63 11.63 -10.89
C PHE A 546 -2.81 10.34 -11.71
N SER A 547 -2.13 9.24 -11.34
CA SER A 547 -2.25 7.95 -12.04
C SER A 547 -3.05 6.96 -11.20
N ASN A 548 -4.18 6.48 -11.72
CA ASN A 548 -4.87 5.28 -11.20
C ASN A 548 -4.08 4.01 -11.56
N SER A 549 -2.77 4.02 -11.32
CA SER A 549 -1.90 2.90 -11.64
C SER A 549 -2.15 1.75 -10.65
N PRO A 550 -2.53 0.56 -11.11
CA PRO A 550 -2.71 -0.61 -10.25
C PRO A 550 -1.39 -1.17 -9.68
N TRP A 551 -0.24 -0.56 -10.00
CA TRP A 551 1.11 -1.03 -9.70
C TRP A 551 1.77 -0.26 -8.53
N THR A 552 1.26 -0.45 -7.32
CA THR A 552 1.70 0.32 -6.14
C THR A 552 2.79 -0.37 -5.29
N CYS A 553 3.13 -1.62 -5.57
CA CYS A 553 4.25 -2.36 -4.95
C CYS A 553 4.35 -2.24 -3.41
N PRO A 554 3.29 -2.57 -2.66
CA PRO A 554 3.22 -2.30 -1.22
C PRO A 554 4.34 -2.99 -0.42
N GLY A 555 4.70 -4.23 -0.78
CA GLY A 555 5.78 -4.97 -0.13
C GLY A 555 7.17 -4.36 -0.39
N ASP A 556 7.41 -3.85 -1.60
CA ASP A 556 8.68 -3.23 -1.97
C ASP A 556 8.87 -1.85 -1.33
N HIS A 557 7.79 -1.09 -1.12
CA HIS A 557 7.82 0.16 -0.35
C HIS A 557 8.31 -0.06 1.08
N VAL A 558 7.71 -1.01 1.81
CA VAL A 558 8.15 -1.35 3.18
C VAL A 558 9.59 -1.86 3.17
N PHE A 559 9.98 -2.64 2.16
CA PHE A 559 11.35 -3.11 2.01
C PHE A 559 12.35 -1.96 1.76
N PHE A 560 11.95 -0.95 0.99
CA PHE A 560 12.72 0.27 0.75
C PHE A 560 12.87 1.10 2.02
N ASP A 561 11.77 1.38 2.74
CA ASP A 561 11.80 2.16 3.99
C ASP A 561 12.64 1.46 5.06
N ALA A 562 12.55 0.13 5.16
CA ALA A 562 13.43 -0.65 6.02
C ALA A 562 14.92 -0.48 5.65
N SER A 563 15.26 -0.47 4.35
CA SER A 563 16.64 -0.23 3.89
C SER A 563 17.18 1.14 4.35
N VAL A 564 16.30 2.14 4.43
CA VAL A 564 16.62 3.51 4.86
C VAL A 564 16.81 3.58 6.38
N ILE A 565 15.85 3.06 7.16
CA ILE A 565 15.89 3.05 8.63
C ILE A 565 17.11 2.28 9.13
N TRP A 566 17.25 1.03 8.69
CA TRP A 566 18.19 0.08 9.26
C TRP A 566 19.57 0.17 8.62
N GLY A 567 19.65 0.46 7.33
CA GLY A 567 20.90 0.46 6.59
C GLY A 567 21.50 1.84 6.38
N LEU A 568 20.75 2.77 5.79
CA LEU A 568 21.24 4.11 5.43
C LEU A 568 21.44 5.00 6.67
N VAL A 569 20.40 5.26 7.45
CA VAL A 569 20.46 6.14 8.62
C VAL A 569 21.10 5.42 9.82
N SER A 570 20.86 4.11 9.89
CA SER A 570 21.35 3.13 10.88
C SER A 570 20.62 3.16 12.24
N PRO A 571 20.61 2.03 12.98
CA PRO A 571 19.99 1.96 14.30
C PRO A 571 20.58 2.98 15.29
N LYS A 572 21.86 3.35 15.15
CA LYS A 572 22.50 4.33 16.03
C LYS A 572 21.78 5.69 16.03
N ARG A 573 21.22 6.10 14.88
CA ARG A 573 20.52 7.39 14.70
C ARG A 573 19.00 7.30 14.79
N ILE A 574 18.44 6.10 15.00
CA ILE A 574 17.00 5.89 15.22
C ILE A 574 16.74 5.37 16.64
N PHE A 575 17.30 4.22 16.98
CA PHE A 575 17.16 3.52 18.26
C PHE A 575 18.36 3.69 19.20
N GLY A 576 19.41 4.38 18.78
CA GLY A 576 20.60 4.64 19.60
C GLY A 576 20.54 6.00 20.29
N HIS A 577 21.64 6.38 20.93
CA HIS A 577 21.78 7.67 21.62
C HIS A 577 21.68 8.89 20.70
N LEU A 578 21.83 8.72 19.38
CA LEU A 578 21.68 9.80 18.40
C LEU A 578 20.24 9.93 17.86
N GLY A 579 19.36 8.97 18.20
CA GLY A 579 17.99 8.91 17.69
C GLY A 579 16.92 9.26 18.73
N ASN A 580 15.67 9.23 18.29
CA ASN A 580 14.52 9.59 19.12
C ASN A 580 13.92 8.40 19.89
N TYR A 581 14.29 7.16 19.55
CA TYR A 581 13.59 5.95 19.98
C TYR A 581 14.46 4.99 20.82
N SER A 582 15.42 5.53 21.56
CA SER A 582 16.37 4.73 22.34
C SER A 582 15.74 3.87 23.42
N ALA A 583 14.60 4.31 23.98
CA ALA A 583 13.86 3.56 24.99
C ALA A 583 13.27 2.24 24.46
N LEU A 584 13.09 2.09 23.14
CA LEU A 584 12.58 0.83 22.58
C LEU A 584 13.51 -0.36 22.83
N ASN A 585 14.82 -0.15 23.03
CA ASN A 585 15.73 -1.26 23.31
C ASN A 585 15.39 -2.01 24.60
N TRP A 586 14.66 -1.39 25.54
CA TRP A 586 14.15 -2.07 26.74
C TRP A 586 13.18 -3.21 26.42
N PHE A 587 12.55 -3.21 25.25
CA PHE A 587 11.72 -4.32 24.80
C PHE A 587 12.52 -5.60 24.57
N PHE A 588 13.82 -5.55 24.22
CA PHE A 588 14.66 -6.75 24.19
C PHE A 588 14.75 -7.39 25.59
N LEU A 589 14.95 -6.58 26.63
CA LEU A 589 14.99 -7.07 28.00
C LEU A 589 13.63 -7.60 28.45
N GLY A 590 12.55 -6.86 28.14
CA GLY A 590 11.18 -7.30 28.42
C GLY A 590 10.85 -8.63 27.75
N GLY A 591 11.24 -8.81 26.48
CA GLY A 591 11.11 -10.06 25.74
C GLY A 591 11.94 -11.19 26.35
N LEU A 592 13.18 -10.92 26.76
CA LEU A 592 14.04 -11.92 27.40
C LEU A 592 13.47 -12.43 28.73
N LEU A 593 12.93 -11.53 29.56
CA LEU A 593 12.43 -11.84 30.90
C LEU A 593 10.98 -12.34 30.90
N GLY A 594 10.15 -11.94 29.93
CA GLY A 594 8.74 -12.29 29.86
C GLY A 594 8.48 -13.80 29.98
N PRO A 595 9.14 -14.68 29.20
CA PRO A 595 8.93 -16.12 29.30
C PRO A 595 9.30 -16.71 30.65
N VAL A 596 10.24 -16.10 31.39
CA VAL A 596 10.59 -16.51 32.75
C VAL A 596 9.40 -16.33 33.69
N LEU A 597 8.68 -15.21 33.58
CA LEU A 597 7.49 -14.93 34.39
C LEU A 597 6.38 -15.96 34.12
N VAL A 598 6.10 -16.24 32.83
CA VAL A 598 5.08 -17.25 32.45
C VAL A 598 5.48 -18.64 32.94
N TRP A 599 6.76 -18.99 32.83
CA TRP A 599 7.28 -20.27 33.31
C TRP A 599 7.16 -20.41 34.83
N LEU A 600 7.47 -19.36 35.59
CA LEU A 600 7.28 -19.34 37.04
C LEU A 600 5.81 -19.48 37.42
N LEU A 601 4.90 -18.77 36.73
CA LEU A 601 3.46 -18.92 36.95
C LEU A 601 2.97 -20.35 36.67
N HIS A 602 3.45 -20.98 35.60
CA HIS A 602 3.14 -22.37 35.32
C HIS A 602 3.61 -23.30 36.44
N LYS A 603 4.80 -23.05 37.01
CA LYS A 603 5.33 -23.81 38.16
C LYS A 603 4.56 -23.57 39.45
N SER A 604 4.12 -22.34 39.71
CA SER A 604 3.35 -21.98 40.90
C SER A 604 1.90 -22.46 40.84
N PHE A 605 1.30 -22.58 39.64
CA PHE A 605 -0.10 -22.96 39.44
C PHE A 605 -0.24 -24.20 38.53
N PRO A 606 0.25 -25.39 38.93
CA PRO A 606 0.28 -26.57 38.07
C PRO A 606 -1.12 -27.12 37.71
N LYS A 607 -2.17 -26.76 38.46
CA LYS A 607 -3.56 -27.14 38.16
C LYS A 607 -4.14 -26.42 36.93
N GLN A 608 -3.56 -25.29 36.54
CA GLN A 608 -4.06 -24.46 35.45
C GLN A 608 -3.39 -24.87 34.13
N THR A 609 -4.09 -25.67 33.32
CA THR A 609 -3.56 -26.25 32.07
C THR A 609 -3.40 -25.24 30.93
N TRP A 610 -4.00 -24.05 31.04
CA TRP A 610 -3.94 -23.01 30.00
C TRP A 610 -2.68 -22.12 30.09
N ILE A 611 -2.06 -21.98 31.26
CA ILE A 611 -0.85 -21.16 31.46
C ILE A 611 0.32 -21.59 30.54
N PRO A 612 0.65 -22.90 30.40
CA PRO A 612 1.72 -23.32 29.50
C PRO A 612 1.39 -23.12 28.01
N LEU A 613 0.14 -22.80 27.65
CA LEU A 613 -0.28 -22.47 26.28
C LEU A 613 -0.03 -20.99 25.92
N ILE A 614 0.41 -20.16 26.88
CA ILE A 614 0.78 -18.76 26.62
C ILE A 614 2.14 -18.76 25.92
N ASN A 615 2.13 -18.49 24.62
CA ASN A 615 3.31 -18.43 23.78
C ASN A 615 3.70 -16.97 23.54
N LEU A 616 4.61 -16.44 24.37
CA LEU A 616 5.00 -15.03 24.30
C LEU A 616 5.60 -14.59 22.96
N PRO A 617 6.43 -15.39 22.27
CA PRO A 617 6.87 -15.05 20.91
C PRO A 617 5.70 -14.80 19.95
N VAL A 618 4.66 -15.63 19.99
CA VAL A 618 3.46 -15.49 19.15
C VAL A 618 2.61 -14.29 19.60
N LEU A 619 2.44 -14.10 20.90
CA LEU A 619 1.64 -13.02 21.47
C LEU A 619 2.27 -11.65 21.21
N LEU A 620 3.56 -11.48 21.47
CA LEU A 620 4.28 -10.24 21.24
C LEU A 620 4.50 -10.00 19.73
N GLY A 621 4.58 -11.08 18.94
CA GLY A 621 4.74 -11.02 17.49
C GLY A 621 3.44 -10.89 16.71
N ALA A 622 2.30 -10.70 17.38
CA ALA A 622 0.98 -10.75 16.75
C ALA A 622 0.85 -9.79 15.56
N THR A 623 1.36 -8.57 15.67
CA THR A 623 1.25 -7.52 14.64
C THR A 623 2.41 -7.48 13.64
N ALA A 624 3.23 -8.54 13.55
CA ALA A 624 4.46 -8.53 12.74
C ALA A 624 4.25 -8.31 11.22
N MET A 625 3.04 -8.56 10.70
CA MET A 625 2.68 -8.33 9.30
C MET A 625 1.98 -6.97 9.05
N MET A 626 1.83 -6.14 10.08
CA MET A 626 1.20 -4.82 10.01
C MET A 626 2.26 -3.71 10.12
N PRO A 627 2.39 -2.81 9.13
CA PRO A 627 1.90 -2.89 7.74
C PRO A 627 2.66 -3.95 6.91
N PRO A 628 2.12 -4.43 5.76
CA PRO A 628 0.96 -3.92 5.02
C PRO A 628 -0.42 -4.48 5.44
N ALA A 629 -0.49 -5.49 6.30
CA ALA A 629 -1.78 -6.02 6.76
C ALA A 629 -2.55 -5.00 7.62
N THR A 630 -3.88 -4.94 7.45
CA THR A 630 -4.75 -3.98 8.14
C THR A 630 -5.54 -4.65 9.27
N ALA A 631 -6.22 -3.83 10.09
CA ALA A 631 -7.06 -4.32 11.18
C ALA A 631 -8.19 -5.25 10.68
N LEU A 632 -8.69 -5.00 9.46
CA LEU A 632 -9.68 -5.84 8.77
C LEU A 632 -9.21 -7.29 8.61
N ASN A 633 -7.96 -7.49 8.16
CA ASN A 633 -7.41 -8.83 7.96
C ASN A 633 -7.36 -9.59 9.29
N TYR A 634 -6.90 -8.94 10.35
CA TYR A 634 -6.76 -9.53 11.68
C TYR A 634 -8.11 -9.87 12.31
N ASN A 635 -9.06 -8.91 12.34
CA ASN A 635 -10.38 -9.14 12.92
C ASN A 635 -11.10 -10.31 12.24
N SER A 636 -11.04 -10.35 10.90
CA SER A 636 -11.69 -11.40 10.11
C SER A 636 -11.02 -12.76 10.29
N TRP A 637 -9.68 -12.80 10.29
CA TRP A 637 -8.92 -14.02 10.52
C TRP A 637 -9.21 -14.63 11.90
N ILE A 638 -9.26 -13.79 12.94
CA ILE A 638 -9.55 -14.21 14.32
C ILE A 638 -10.99 -14.70 14.45
N LEU A 639 -11.96 -14.00 13.85
CA LEU A 639 -13.37 -14.38 13.88
C LEU A 639 -13.59 -15.75 13.24
N VAL A 640 -13.14 -15.93 11.99
CA VAL A 640 -13.28 -17.18 11.24
C VAL A 640 -12.52 -18.31 11.96
N GLY A 641 -11.29 -18.05 12.39
CA GLY A 641 -10.48 -19.01 13.14
C GLY A 641 -11.13 -19.47 14.43
N THR A 642 -11.78 -18.57 15.17
CA THR A 642 -12.51 -18.90 16.41
C THR A 642 -13.77 -19.73 16.11
N ILE A 643 -14.55 -19.37 15.09
CA ILE A 643 -15.73 -20.14 14.68
C ILE A 643 -15.33 -21.59 14.37
N PHE A 644 -14.34 -21.79 13.50
CA PHE A 644 -13.99 -23.14 13.05
C PHE A 644 -13.17 -23.93 14.08
N ASN A 645 -12.15 -23.34 14.68
CA ASN A 645 -11.21 -24.07 15.54
C ASN A 645 -11.61 -24.10 17.02
N PHE A 646 -12.57 -23.29 17.46
CA PHE A 646 -13.14 -23.39 18.80
C PHE A 646 -14.57 -23.95 18.78
N PHE A 647 -15.50 -23.27 18.12
CA PHE A 647 -16.91 -23.66 18.17
C PHE A 647 -17.20 -24.93 17.35
N VAL A 648 -16.86 -24.96 16.06
CA VAL A 648 -17.12 -26.13 15.20
C VAL A 648 -16.30 -27.33 15.67
N PHE A 649 -15.04 -27.14 16.07
CA PHE A 649 -14.22 -28.18 16.68
C PHE A 649 -14.89 -28.79 17.92
N ARG A 650 -15.42 -27.97 18.84
CA ARG A 650 -16.01 -28.43 20.11
C ARG A 650 -17.38 -29.06 19.94
N TYR A 651 -18.26 -28.47 19.13
CA TYR A 651 -19.67 -28.89 19.03
C TYR A 651 -19.94 -29.82 17.83
N ARG A 652 -19.07 -29.85 16.81
CA ARG A 652 -19.23 -30.63 15.58
C ARG A 652 -17.92 -31.31 15.15
N LYS A 653 -17.21 -31.91 16.12
CA LYS A 653 -15.88 -32.52 15.95
C LYS A 653 -15.77 -33.46 14.74
N LYS A 654 -16.74 -34.35 14.52
CA LYS A 654 -16.74 -35.28 13.36
C LYS A 654 -16.77 -34.56 12.00
N TRP A 655 -17.51 -33.44 11.92
CA TRP A 655 -17.54 -32.63 10.69
C TRP A 655 -16.22 -31.91 10.51
N TRP A 656 -15.69 -31.30 11.59
CA TRP A 656 -14.42 -30.59 11.55
C TRP A 656 -13.28 -31.50 11.08
N GLN A 657 -13.15 -32.70 11.67
CA GLN A 657 -12.12 -33.68 11.33
C GLN A 657 -12.15 -34.08 9.85
N ARG A 658 -13.36 -34.21 9.29
CA ARG A 658 -13.54 -34.66 7.91
C ARG A 658 -13.43 -33.54 6.88
N TYR A 659 -13.87 -32.32 7.21
CA TYR A 659 -14.12 -31.28 6.21
C TYR A 659 -13.41 -29.95 6.46
N ASN A 660 -12.87 -29.66 7.65
CA ASN A 660 -12.28 -28.34 7.94
C ASN A 660 -11.12 -28.01 7.00
N TYR A 661 -10.17 -28.93 6.86
CA TYR A 661 -9.04 -28.76 5.97
C TYR A 661 -9.43 -28.81 4.48
N ILE A 662 -10.47 -29.58 4.15
CA ILE A 662 -11.06 -29.62 2.81
C ILE A 662 -11.63 -28.25 2.45
N LEU A 663 -12.37 -27.63 3.36
CA LEU A 663 -12.98 -26.33 3.19
C LEU A 663 -11.93 -25.22 3.04
N SER A 664 -10.93 -25.21 3.93
CA SER A 664 -9.83 -24.23 3.90
C SER A 664 -9.20 -24.13 2.51
N ALA A 665 -8.78 -25.26 1.97
CA ALA A 665 -8.07 -25.25 0.71
C ALA A 665 -8.99 -25.27 -0.53
N ALA A 666 -10.26 -25.64 -0.38
CA ALA A 666 -11.28 -25.36 -1.38
C ALA A 666 -11.50 -23.85 -1.58
N LEU A 667 -11.49 -23.08 -0.48
CA LEU A 667 -11.61 -21.63 -0.53
C LEU A 667 -10.35 -21.01 -1.16
N ASP A 668 -9.14 -21.42 -0.75
CA ASP A 668 -7.88 -20.93 -1.34
C ASP A 668 -7.79 -21.18 -2.86
N ALA A 669 -8.03 -22.43 -3.30
CA ALA A 669 -8.01 -22.75 -4.73
C ALA A 669 -9.12 -22.03 -5.50
N GLY A 670 -10.31 -21.94 -4.89
CA GLY A 670 -11.47 -21.24 -5.47
C GLY A 670 -11.18 -19.79 -5.77
N VAL A 671 -10.56 -19.07 -4.82
CA VAL A 671 -10.10 -17.70 -4.99
C VAL A 671 -9.09 -17.60 -6.12
N ALA A 672 -8.04 -18.41 -6.09
CA ALA A 672 -6.95 -18.32 -7.07
C ALA A 672 -7.42 -18.53 -8.52
N PHE A 673 -8.19 -19.59 -8.79
CA PHE A 673 -8.71 -19.85 -10.14
C PHE A 673 -9.61 -18.72 -10.64
N MET A 674 -10.52 -18.25 -9.80
CA MET A 674 -11.48 -17.24 -10.20
C MET A 674 -10.83 -15.86 -10.35
N ALA A 675 -9.88 -15.49 -9.49
CA ALA A 675 -9.14 -14.24 -9.62
C ALA A 675 -8.36 -14.18 -10.95
N VAL A 676 -7.64 -15.26 -11.30
CA VAL A 676 -6.92 -15.36 -12.57
C VAL A 676 -7.89 -15.30 -13.75
N LEU A 677 -8.99 -16.06 -13.70
CA LEU A 677 -9.99 -16.07 -14.76
C LEU A 677 -10.60 -14.68 -14.97
N LEU A 678 -11.10 -14.04 -13.91
CA LEU A 678 -11.71 -12.71 -13.96
C LEU A 678 -10.73 -11.64 -14.48
N TYR A 679 -9.45 -11.73 -14.11
CA TYR A 679 -8.44 -10.82 -14.63
C TYR A 679 -8.28 -10.96 -16.15
N PHE A 680 -8.10 -12.18 -16.65
CA PHE A 680 -7.89 -12.40 -18.09
C PHE A 680 -9.15 -12.22 -18.94
N THR A 681 -10.34 -12.45 -18.38
CA THR A 681 -11.60 -12.34 -19.15
C THR A 681 -12.23 -10.95 -19.07
N VAL A 682 -12.05 -10.23 -17.97
CA VAL A 682 -12.74 -8.97 -17.70
C VAL A 682 -11.78 -7.84 -17.34
N GLY A 683 -10.80 -8.12 -16.47
CA GLY A 683 -9.87 -7.10 -15.96
C GLY A 683 -8.92 -6.53 -17.01
N MET A 684 -8.48 -7.33 -17.98
CA MET A 684 -7.61 -6.86 -19.08
C MET A 684 -8.32 -5.92 -20.06
N GLU A 685 -9.64 -6.05 -20.20
CA GLU A 685 -10.48 -5.23 -21.09
C GLU A 685 -11.09 -4.02 -20.35
N ASP A 686 -10.64 -3.78 -19.11
CA ASP A 686 -11.07 -2.69 -18.20
C ASP A 686 -12.61 -2.61 -18.03
N ARG A 687 -13.26 -3.78 -17.99
CA ARG A 687 -14.72 -3.88 -17.83
C ARG A 687 -15.09 -3.97 -16.35
N SER A 688 -15.61 -2.89 -15.77
CA SER A 688 -16.09 -2.87 -14.38
C SER A 688 -17.61 -2.71 -14.29
N ILE A 689 -18.21 -3.21 -13.21
CA ILE A 689 -19.63 -3.01 -12.91
C ILE A 689 -19.73 -1.94 -11.83
N ASN A 690 -20.20 -0.74 -12.20
CA ASN A 690 -20.38 0.37 -11.26
C ASN A 690 -21.77 0.34 -10.62
N TRP A 691 -21.82 0.02 -9.33
CA TRP A 691 -23.03 0.02 -8.50
C TRP A 691 -22.66 0.12 -7.02
N TRP A 692 -23.63 0.30 -6.11
CA TRP A 692 -23.40 0.54 -4.67
C TRP A 692 -22.33 -0.37 -4.05
N GLY A 693 -22.37 -1.67 -4.34
CA GLY A 693 -21.42 -2.65 -3.82
C GLY A 693 -20.01 -2.62 -4.42
N ASN A 694 -19.71 -1.78 -5.42
CA ASN A 694 -18.41 -1.69 -6.11
C ASN A 694 -17.82 -0.26 -6.14
N THR A 695 -18.58 0.78 -5.81
CA THR A 695 -18.12 2.19 -5.85
C THR A 695 -17.21 2.59 -4.70
N ASP A 696 -17.37 1.97 -3.52
CA ASP A 696 -16.51 2.14 -2.35
C ASP A 696 -16.59 0.84 -1.51
N PRO A 697 -15.49 0.09 -1.34
CA PRO A 697 -15.51 -1.20 -0.64
C PRO A 697 -15.88 -1.13 0.84
N GLU A 698 -15.74 0.02 1.52
CA GLU A 698 -15.91 0.09 2.97
C GLU A 698 -16.96 1.12 3.45
N HIS A 699 -17.27 2.15 2.64
CA HIS A 699 -18.16 3.26 3.03
C HIS A 699 -17.64 4.04 4.25
N CYS A 700 -16.31 4.23 4.31
CA CYS A 700 -15.57 4.89 5.40
C CYS A 700 -14.67 6.05 4.91
N ASP A 701 -15.13 6.86 3.94
CA ASP A 701 -14.34 7.92 3.30
C ASP A 701 -13.70 8.95 4.24
N LEU A 702 -14.27 9.15 5.43
CA LEU A 702 -13.81 10.13 6.42
C LEU A 702 -12.74 9.56 7.38
N ALA A 703 -12.37 8.27 7.27
CA ALA A 703 -11.38 7.65 8.15
C ALA A 703 -9.96 8.22 8.00
N THR A 704 -9.61 8.72 6.81
CA THR A 704 -8.29 9.34 6.53
C THR A 704 -8.25 10.83 6.92
N CYS A 705 -9.38 11.45 7.24
CA CYS A 705 -9.46 12.90 7.49
C CYS A 705 -8.80 13.30 8.82
N PRO A 706 -7.83 14.24 8.83
CA PRO A 706 -7.23 14.74 10.06
C PRO A 706 -8.24 15.47 10.95
N THR A 707 -8.18 15.24 12.27
CA THR A 707 -9.11 15.79 13.27
C THR A 707 -8.66 17.13 13.88
N ALA A 708 -7.54 17.68 13.42
CA ALA A 708 -7.02 18.95 13.92
C ALA A 708 -7.69 20.15 13.22
N LYS A 709 -8.06 21.17 13.99
CA LYS A 709 -8.62 22.43 13.47
C LYS A 709 -7.60 23.16 12.58
N GLY A 710 -8.01 23.53 11.37
CA GLY A 710 -7.25 24.40 10.48
C GLY A 710 -6.35 23.72 9.43
N ILE A 711 -6.51 22.41 9.18
CA ILE A 711 -5.82 21.72 8.08
C ILE A 711 -6.69 21.78 6.82
N SER A 712 -6.23 22.55 5.82
CA SER A 712 -6.76 22.53 4.45
C SER A 712 -6.34 21.21 3.79
N ILE A 713 -7.30 20.47 3.24
CA ILE A 713 -7.04 19.26 2.45
C ILE A 713 -7.24 19.66 1.00
N ASP A 714 -6.21 19.48 0.19
CA ASP A 714 -6.15 19.90 -1.21
C ASP A 714 -7.17 19.16 -2.11
N ASP A 715 -7.86 18.16 -1.56
CA ASP A 715 -8.76 17.22 -2.22
C ASP A 715 -10.15 17.09 -1.54
N LEU A 716 -10.67 18.18 -0.96
CA LEU A 716 -11.94 18.15 -0.20
C LEU A 716 -13.12 17.49 -0.95
N TYR A 717 -13.20 17.69 -2.27
CA TYR A 717 -14.26 17.11 -3.11
C TYR A 717 -13.90 15.77 -3.74
N GLN A 718 -12.69 15.25 -3.57
CA GLN A 718 -12.28 14.00 -4.22
C GLN A 718 -13.15 12.80 -3.81
N PHE A 719 -13.66 12.80 -2.58
CA PHE A 719 -14.54 11.73 -2.07
C PHE A 719 -16.02 12.11 -2.14
N SER A 720 -16.35 13.38 -1.90
CA SER A 720 -17.75 13.84 -1.83
C SER A 720 -18.34 14.24 -3.19
N CYS A 721 -17.50 14.68 -4.13
CA CYS A 721 -17.86 14.96 -5.52
C CYS A 721 -16.65 14.79 -6.46
N PRO A 722 -16.18 13.54 -6.68
CA PRO A 722 -14.95 13.26 -7.45
C PRO A 722 -14.95 13.89 -8.84
N GLN A 723 -16.13 14.00 -9.46
CA GLN A 723 -16.32 14.55 -10.81
C GLN A 723 -16.35 16.09 -10.84
N ALA A 724 -16.19 16.78 -9.70
CA ALA A 724 -16.36 18.23 -9.64
C ALA A 724 -15.38 18.97 -10.56
N ASN A 725 -14.10 18.62 -10.53
CA ASN A 725 -13.08 19.26 -11.36
C ASN A 725 -13.36 19.02 -12.86
N ASP A 726 -13.69 17.80 -13.26
CA ASP A 726 -13.96 17.47 -14.66
C ASP A 726 -15.23 18.18 -15.20
N ILE A 727 -16.27 18.27 -14.37
CA ILE A 727 -17.50 18.99 -14.70
C ILE A 727 -17.20 20.49 -14.86
N ILE A 728 -16.47 21.09 -13.93
CA ILE A 728 -16.12 22.52 -14.02
C ILE A 728 -15.26 22.77 -15.26
N TRP A 729 -14.22 21.95 -15.47
CA TRP A 729 -13.31 22.06 -16.61
C TRP A 729 -14.05 22.00 -17.95
N SER A 730 -14.89 20.97 -18.17
CA SER A 730 -15.60 20.76 -19.44
C SER A 730 -16.56 21.91 -19.78
N PHE A 731 -17.32 22.42 -18.81
CA PHE A 731 -18.21 23.56 -19.03
C PHE A 731 -17.43 24.84 -19.31
N LEU A 732 -16.28 25.04 -18.66
CA LEU A 732 -15.43 26.20 -18.92
C LEU A 732 -14.78 26.12 -20.29
N GLU A 733 -14.28 24.96 -20.69
CA GLU A 733 -13.71 24.72 -22.01
C GLU A 733 -14.72 25.05 -23.12
N GLU A 734 -15.97 24.58 -23.00
CA GLU A 734 -17.04 24.90 -23.94
C GLU A 734 -17.37 26.41 -23.95
N ALA A 735 -17.52 27.01 -22.77
CA ALA A 735 -17.88 28.41 -22.63
C ALA A 735 -16.78 29.35 -23.19
N ILE A 736 -15.52 29.03 -22.95
CA ILE A 736 -14.35 29.79 -23.43
C ILE A 736 -14.15 29.59 -24.92
N ALA A 737 -14.35 28.37 -25.45
CA ALA A 737 -14.31 28.13 -26.88
C ALA A 737 -15.36 28.96 -27.64
N LYS A 738 -16.55 29.13 -27.05
CA LYS A 738 -17.63 29.94 -27.63
C LYS A 738 -17.41 31.45 -27.48
N ASP A 739 -16.87 31.87 -26.35
CA ASP A 739 -16.55 33.27 -26.06
C ASP A 739 -15.20 33.35 -25.32
N PRO A 740 -14.08 33.61 -26.04
CA PRO A 740 -12.74 33.65 -25.44
C PRO A 740 -12.61 34.67 -24.29
N ARG A 741 -13.45 35.70 -24.25
CA ARG A 741 -13.49 36.68 -23.15
C ARG A 741 -14.01 36.07 -21.84
N MET A 742 -14.66 34.91 -21.89
CA MET A 742 -15.22 34.26 -20.71
C MET A 742 -14.13 33.92 -19.69
N ALA A 743 -12.95 33.51 -20.14
CA ALA A 743 -11.82 33.22 -19.25
C ALA A 743 -11.47 34.42 -18.35
N ALA A 744 -11.26 35.59 -18.96
CA ALA A 744 -11.00 36.83 -18.24
C ALA A 744 -12.19 37.25 -17.34
N SER A 745 -13.41 36.95 -17.77
CA SER A 745 -14.62 37.29 -17.04
C SER A 745 -14.76 36.49 -15.74
N LEU A 746 -14.51 35.18 -15.78
CA LEU A 746 -14.57 34.27 -14.64
C LEU A 746 -13.42 34.51 -13.66
N LEU A 747 -12.21 34.77 -14.16
CA LEU A 747 -11.08 35.21 -13.34
C LEU A 747 -11.40 36.50 -12.57
N ARG A 748 -11.98 37.51 -13.26
CA ARG A 748 -12.41 38.76 -12.64
C ARG A 748 -13.56 38.54 -11.64
N LEU A 749 -14.47 37.61 -11.90
CA LEU A 749 -15.57 37.27 -10.98
C LEU A 749 -15.04 36.78 -9.63
N HIS A 750 -14.01 35.93 -9.63
CA HIS A 750 -13.36 35.47 -8.39
C HIS A 750 -12.61 36.60 -7.66
N PHE A 751 -11.87 37.47 -8.37
CA PHE A 751 -11.22 38.66 -7.75
C PHE A 751 -12.26 39.55 -7.05
N HIS A 752 -13.37 39.83 -7.72
CA HIS A 752 -14.44 40.68 -7.19
C HIS A 752 -15.15 40.05 -5.98
N ASP A 753 -15.29 38.72 -5.93
CA ASP A 753 -15.77 38.00 -4.75
C ASP A 753 -14.80 38.19 -3.57
N CYS A 754 -13.54 37.78 -3.75
CA CYS A 754 -12.54 37.79 -2.67
C CYS A 754 -12.26 39.17 -2.08
N PHE A 755 -12.37 40.25 -2.87
CA PHE A 755 -12.15 41.62 -2.38
C PHE A 755 -13.32 42.18 -1.57
N VAL A 756 -14.47 41.49 -1.55
CA VAL A 756 -15.69 41.93 -0.87
C VAL A 756 -16.06 40.93 0.21
N GLN A 757 -15.59 41.18 1.43
CA GLN A 757 -15.85 40.34 2.62
C GLN A 757 -15.19 38.95 2.62
N GLY A 758 -14.45 38.60 1.58
CA GLY A 758 -13.70 37.35 1.44
C GLY A 758 -14.25 36.51 0.29
N CYS A 759 -13.60 35.39 0.00
CA CYS A 759 -14.05 34.51 -1.08
C CYS A 759 -15.23 33.64 -0.59
N ASP A 760 -16.44 34.19 -0.63
CA ASP A 760 -17.65 33.60 -0.05
C ASP A 760 -18.85 33.54 -1.02
N ALA A 761 -18.61 33.76 -2.31
CA ALA A 761 -19.60 33.84 -3.37
C ALA A 761 -20.74 34.85 -3.12
N SER A 762 -20.57 35.83 -2.25
CA SER A 762 -21.54 36.91 -2.00
C SER A 762 -21.84 37.70 -3.28
N VAL A 763 -20.85 37.81 -4.19
CA VAL A 763 -21.00 38.49 -5.49
C VAL A 763 -22.06 37.85 -6.40
N LEU A 764 -22.37 36.56 -6.19
CA LEU A 764 -23.31 35.81 -7.02
C LEU A 764 -24.77 36.02 -6.64
N LEU A 765 -25.05 36.51 -5.42
CA LEU A 765 -26.41 36.73 -4.92
C LEU A 765 -27.13 37.83 -5.71
N ASP A 766 -28.38 37.58 -6.08
CA ASP A 766 -29.29 38.59 -6.64
C ASP A 766 -29.93 39.44 -5.53
N ASN A 767 -30.64 40.51 -5.92
CA ASN A 767 -31.32 41.37 -4.94
C ASN A 767 -32.35 40.56 -4.14
N SER A 768 -32.41 40.82 -2.83
CA SER A 768 -33.41 40.28 -1.93
C SER A 768 -34.08 41.41 -1.13
N SER A 769 -35.10 41.06 -0.34
CA SER A 769 -35.70 41.99 0.62
C SER A 769 -34.73 42.43 1.73
N GLU A 770 -33.69 41.64 2.03
CA GLU A 770 -32.78 41.86 3.14
C GLU A 770 -31.48 42.58 2.75
N PHE A 771 -31.09 42.50 1.49
CA PHE A 771 -29.84 43.08 1.00
C PHE A 771 -29.88 43.41 -0.48
N LYS A 772 -29.09 44.44 -0.83
CA LYS A 772 -28.82 44.80 -2.21
C LYS A 772 -27.65 43.99 -2.75
N SER A 773 -27.83 43.42 -3.94
CA SER A 773 -26.81 42.64 -4.65
C SER A 773 -25.58 43.46 -4.97
N GLU A 774 -24.42 42.83 -4.91
CA GLU A 774 -23.17 43.41 -5.36
C GLU A 774 -23.12 43.62 -6.87
N LYS A 775 -23.95 42.91 -7.65
CA LYS A 775 -24.04 43.08 -9.11
C LYS A 775 -24.44 44.50 -9.51
N GLU A 776 -25.15 45.21 -8.62
CA GLU A 776 -25.55 46.60 -8.82
C GLU A 776 -24.49 47.62 -8.39
N ALA A 777 -23.40 47.20 -7.73
CA ALA A 777 -22.32 48.09 -7.31
C ALA A 777 -21.58 48.66 -8.53
N GLY A 778 -21.04 49.86 -8.43
CA GLY A 778 -20.38 50.58 -9.53
C GLY A 778 -19.33 49.75 -10.29
N PRO A 779 -18.41 49.03 -9.61
CA PRO A 779 -17.41 48.18 -10.26
C PRO A 779 -17.96 46.95 -11.01
N ASN A 780 -19.20 46.55 -10.68
CA ASN A 780 -19.86 45.33 -11.17
C ASN A 780 -20.93 45.62 -12.21
N LYS A 781 -21.69 46.70 -12.03
CA LYS A 781 -22.85 47.05 -12.83
C LYS A 781 -22.47 47.29 -14.28
N ASN A 782 -23.14 46.58 -15.19
CA ASN A 782 -22.85 46.58 -16.63
C ASN A 782 -21.38 46.23 -16.94
N SER A 783 -20.69 45.50 -16.06
CA SER A 783 -19.25 45.22 -16.17
C SER A 783 -18.90 43.77 -15.89
N LEU A 784 -19.26 43.25 -14.72
CA LEU A 784 -19.00 41.85 -14.33
C LEU A 784 -19.99 40.92 -15.06
N ARG A 785 -19.53 39.75 -15.49
CA ARG A 785 -20.29 38.80 -16.33
C ARG A 785 -19.82 37.36 -16.11
N GLY A 786 -20.48 36.39 -16.74
CA GLY A 786 -20.17 34.96 -16.60
C GLY A 786 -20.96 34.26 -15.50
N PHE A 787 -21.94 34.94 -14.89
CA PHE A 787 -22.80 34.37 -13.84
C PHE A 787 -23.56 33.14 -14.34
N GLU A 788 -24.02 33.18 -15.57
CA GLU A 788 -24.72 32.09 -16.26
C GLU A 788 -23.88 30.82 -16.42
N VAL A 789 -22.57 30.95 -16.59
CA VAL A 789 -21.66 29.80 -16.66
C VAL A 789 -21.56 29.14 -15.29
N ILE A 790 -21.42 29.95 -14.23
CA ILE A 790 -21.42 29.45 -12.85
C ILE A 790 -22.75 28.78 -12.49
N ASP A 791 -23.88 29.32 -12.96
CA ASP A 791 -25.19 28.71 -12.75
C ASP A 791 -25.31 27.34 -13.43
N GLN A 792 -24.81 27.20 -14.66
CA GLN A 792 -24.82 25.94 -15.42
C GLN A 792 -23.94 24.87 -14.74
N VAL A 793 -22.71 25.26 -14.38
CA VAL A 793 -21.78 24.41 -13.63
C VAL A 793 -22.43 23.97 -12.32
N LYS A 794 -23.02 24.92 -11.56
CA LYS A 794 -23.67 24.61 -10.30
C LYS A 794 -24.86 23.67 -10.49
N ALA A 795 -25.71 23.90 -11.48
CA ALA A 795 -26.84 23.04 -11.78
C ALA A 795 -26.39 21.61 -12.09
N LYS A 796 -25.30 21.44 -12.84
CA LYS A 796 -24.75 20.11 -13.14
C LYS A 796 -24.15 19.46 -11.90
N LEU A 797 -23.40 20.20 -11.10
CA LEU A 797 -22.83 19.69 -9.84
C LEU A 797 -23.94 19.28 -8.86
N GLU A 798 -25.03 20.03 -8.74
CA GLU A 798 -26.16 19.64 -7.88
C GLU A 798 -26.91 18.40 -8.39
N GLN A 799 -26.86 18.09 -9.68
CA GLN A 799 -27.40 16.83 -10.21
C GLN A 799 -26.52 15.63 -9.84
N VAL A 800 -25.20 15.82 -9.84
CA VAL A 800 -24.22 14.75 -9.65
C VAL A 800 -23.89 14.53 -8.18
N CYS A 801 -23.67 15.61 -7.43
CA CYS A 801 -23.29 15.62 -6.02
C CYS A 801 -24.10 16.70 -5.27
N PRO A 802 -25.38 16.42 -4.94
CA PRO A 802 -26.28 17.38 -4.33
C PRO A 802 -25.72 17.99 -3.04
N CYS A 803 -25.92 19.29 -2.83
CA CYS A 803 -25.53 20.03 -1.62
C CYS A 803 -24.06 19.88 -1.20
N THR A 804 -23.14 19.63 -2.14
CA THR A 804 -21.75 19.29 -1.83
C THR A 804 -20.76 20.41 -2.14
N VAL A 805 -20.75 20.89 -3.40
CA VAL A 805 -19.77 21.89 -3.85
C VAL A 805 -20.31 23.30 -3.63
N SER A 806 -19.59 24.16 -2.92
CA SER A 806 -20.02 25.55 -2.70
C SER A 806 -19.85 26.40 -3.96
N CYS A 807 -20.66 27.45 -4.10
CA CYS A 807 -20.47 28.40 -5.20
C CYS A 807 -19.14 29.15 -5.09
N ALA A 808 -18.65 29.39 -3.87
CA ALA A 808 -17.35 30.01 -3.61
C ALA A 808 -16.19 29.16 -4.14
N ASP A 809 -16.24 27.84 -3.98
CA ASP A 809 -15.22 26.95 -4.53
C ASP A 809 -15.34 26.78 -6.05
N ILE A 810 -16.56 26.82 -6.61
CA ILE A 810 -16.76 26.88 -8.07
C ILE A 810 -16.07 28.12 -8.65
N LEU A 811 -16.19 29.29 -8.02
CA LEU A 811 -15.51 30.51 -8.48
C LEU A 811 -13.99 30.38 -8.46
N ALA A 812 -13.43 29.79 -7.41
CA ALA A 812 -11.98 29.62 -7.27
C ALA A 812 -11.41 28.65 -8.32
N LEU A 813 -12.09 27.52 -8.53
CA LEU A 813 -11.75 26.53 -9.56
C LEU A 813 -11.91 27.12 -10.97
N ALA A 814 -13.02 27.83 -11.22
CA ALA A 814 -13.27 28.47 -12.49
C ALA A 814 -12.21 29.52 -12.84
N ALA A 815 -11.70 30.26 -11.85
CA ALA A 815 -10.62 31.22 -12.06
C ALA A 815 -9.30 30.55 -12.46
N ARG A 816 -8.94 29.42 -11.81
CA ARG A 816 -7.76 28.62 -12.19
C ARG A 816 -7.90 28.10 -13.62
N ASP A 817 -8.99 27.40 -13.89
CA ASP A 817 -9.18 26.71 -15.17
C ASP A 817 -9.26 27.70 -16.33
N SER A 818 -9.85 28.88 -16.11
CA SER A 818 -9.85 29.97 -17.08
C SER A 818 -8.45 30.45 -17.45
N VAL A 819 -7.53 30.54 -16.48
CA VAL A 819 -6.15 30.94 -16.72
C VAL A 819 -5.38 29.86 -17.47
N VAL A 820 -5.55 28.60 -17.07
CA VAL A 820 -4.89 27.45 -17.71
C VAL A 820 -5.37 27.28 -19.16
N LEU A 821 -6.69 27.33 -19.40
CA LEU A 821 -7.28 27.24 -20.74
C LEU A 821 -6.87 28.39 -21.65
N SER A 822 -6.44 29.52 -21.09
CA SER A 822 -5.90 30.66 -21.83
C SER A 822 -4.37 30.58 -22.02
N GLY A 823 -3.71 29.50 -21.60
CA GLY A 823 -2.27 29.27 -21.74
C GLY A 823 -1.40 29.76 -20.57
N GLY A 824 -2.02 30.13 -19.45
CA GLY A 824 -1.34 30.58 -18.22
C GLY A 824 -0.95 29.44 -17.28
N PRO A 825 -0.46 29.76 -16.08
CA PRO A 825 0.03 28.76 -15.14
C PRO A 825 -1.09 27.97 -14.47
N TYR A 826 -0.79 26.72 -14.13
CA TYR A 826 -1.57 25.93 -13.18
C TYR A 826 -1.17 26.27 -11.75
N TRP A 827 -2.14 26.19 -10.83
CA TRP A 827 -1.88 26.18 -9.39
C TRP A 827 -2.94 25.35 -8.68
N GLU A 828 -2.58 24.80 -7.54
CA GLU A 828 -3.50 24.10 -6.66
C GLU A 828 -4.40 25.13 -5.97
N VAL A 829 -5.73 24.92 -6.06
CA VAL A 829 -6.73 25.80 -5.46
C VAL A 829 -7.11 25.20 -4.11
N PRO A 830 -6.85 25.87 -2.97
CA PRO A 830 -7.37 25.42 -1.68
C PRO A 830 -8.90 25.41 -1.73
N LEU A 831 -9.56 24.34 -1.28
CA LEU A 831 -11.02 24.16 -1.31
C LEU A 831 -11.62 24.11 0.10
N GLY A 832 -12.94 24.20 0.21
CA GLY A 832 -13.68 24.19 1.47
C GLY A 832 -14.30 25.51 1.88
N ARG A 833 -14.41 26.45 0.93
CA ARG A 833 -15.16 27.68 1.15
C ARG A 833 -16.65 27.33 1.27
N ARG A 834 -17.36 28.15 2.04
CA ARG A 834 -18.81 28.12 2.14
C ARG A 834 -19.37 29.43 1.62
N ASP A 835 -20.63 29.35 1.21
CA ASP A 835 -21.33 30.46 0.61
C ASP A 835 -21.90 31.39 1.68
N SER A 836 -21.77 32.69 1.43
CA SER A 836 -22.39 33.74 2.23
C SER A 836 -23.92 33.71 2.12
N LYS A 837 -24.56 34.08 3.22
CA LYS A 837 -26.01 34.28 3.31
C LYS A 837 -26.43 35.72 3.00
N ARG A 838 -25.51 36.58 2.58
CA ARG A 838 -25.76 38.00 2.31
C ARG A 838 -24.76 38.59 1.31
N ALA A 839 -25.23 39.56 0.52
CA ALA A 839 -24.37 40.39 -0.35
C ALA A 839 -24.00 41.73 0.30
N TYR A 840 -22.86 42.31 -0.08
CA TYR A 840 -22.28 43.51 0.52
C TYR A 840 -22.07 44.66 -0.49
N PHE A 841 -23.16 45.13 -1.11
CA PHE A 841 -23.16 46.24 -2.10
C PHE A 841 -22.27 47.44 -1.73
N ASN A 842 -22.33 47.94 -0.49
CA ASN A 842 -21.52 49.09 -0.08
C ASN A 842 -20.02 48.77 -0.02
N LYS A 843 -19.66 47.56 0.46
CA LYS A 843 -18.26 47.13 0.51
C LYS A 843 -17.70 46.92 -0.89
N ALA A 844 -18.49 46.42 -1.85
CA ALA A 844 -18.08 46.35 -3.24
C ALA A 844 -17.67 47.71 -3.83
N ASN A 845 -18.41 48.79 -3.52
CA ASN A 845 -18.06 50.15 -3.97
C ASN A 845 -16.82 50.75 -3.30
N VAL A 846 -16.38 50.20 -2.16
CA VAL A 846 -15.27 50.73 -1.36
C VAL A 846 -14.00 49.87 -1.48
N ASN A 847 -14.17 48.57 -1.69
CA ASN A 847 -13.06 47.62 -1.64
C ASN A 847 -12.46 47.30 -2.99
N ILE A 848 -13.25 47.36 -4.05
CA ILE A 848 -12.78 47.05 -5.39
C ILE A 848 -12.09 48.30 -5.97
N PRO A 849 -10.82 48.21 -6.38
CA PRO A 849 -10.10 49.35 -6.94
C PRO A 849 -10.72 49.88 -8.24
N ALA A 850 -10.73 51.21 -8.40
CA ALA A 850 -11.17 51.86 -9.64
C ALA A 850 -10.03 51.87 -10.69
N PRO A 851 -10.33 51.84 -12.00
CA PRO A 851 -9.34 51.82 -13.07
C PRO A 851 -8.51 53.12 -13.18
N ASN A 852 -8.95 54.19 -12.52
CA ASN A 852 -8.25 55.48 -12.43
C ASN A 852 -7.53 55.70 -11.08
N SER A 853 -7.41 54.66 -10.26
CA SER A 853 -6.74 54.75 -8.95
C SER A 853 -5.25 55.10 -9.08
N LYS A 854 -4.73 55.86 -8.11
CA LYS A 854 -3.28 56.10 -7.95
C LYS A 854 -2.62 54.88 -7.30
N ILE A 855 -1.30 54.72 -7.49
CA ILE A 855 -0.57 53.55 -6.97
C ILE A 855 -0.68 53.42 -5.44
N GLN A 856 -0.68 54.52 -4.68
CA GLN A 856 -0.82 54.48 -3.22
C GLN A 856 -2.21 53.96 -2.80
N THR A 857 -3.25 54.30 -3.57
CA THR A 857 -4.60 53.78 -3.34
C THR A 857 -4.65 52.28 -3.63
N LEU A 858 -4.04 51.82 -4.72
CA LEU A 858 -3.95 50.40 -5.06
C LEU A 858 -3.25 49.60 -3.94
N ILE A 859 -2.07 50.05 -3.51
CA ILE A 859 -1.31 49.43 -2.43
C ILE A 859 -2.14 49.37 -1.14
N SER A 860 -2.81 50.47 -0.77
CA SER A 860 -3.65 50.53 0.43
C SER A 860 -4.82 49.52 0.39
N LEU A 861 -5.50 49.44 -0.75
CA LEU A 861 -6.64 48.52 -0.92
C LEU A 861 -6.19 47.05 -0.88
N PHE A 862 -5.08 46.70 -1.51
CA PHE A 862 -4.51 45.34 -1.48
C PHE A 862 -4.00 44.98 -0.08
N ASN A 863 -3.27 45.88 0.58
CA ASN A 863 -2.79 45.67 1.94
C ASN A 863 -3.93 45.43 2.93
N ARG A 864 -5.09 46.09 2.75
CA ARG A 864 -6.27 45.85 3.59
C ARG A 864 -6.82 44.43 3.45
N GLN A 865 -6.59 43.77 2.31
CA GLN A 865 -6.93 42.36 2.10
C GLN A 865 -5.77 41.41 2.48
N GLY A 866 -4.68 41.93 3.05
CA GLY A 866 -3.49 41.14 3.39
C GLY A 866 -2.57 40.84 2.19
N LEU A 867 -2.75 41.51 1.05
CA LEU A 867 -1.96 41.35 -0.17
C LEU A 867 -0.91 42.46 -0.27
N ASP A 868 0.35 42.10 -0.52
CA ASP A 868 1.46 43.06 -0.57
C ASP A 868 1.67 43.63 -2.00
N GLU A 869 2.71 44.44 -2.21
CA GLU A 869 2.97 45.01 -3.54
C GLU A 869 3.40 43.96 -4.57
N LYS A 870 3.92 42.80 -4.17
CA LYS A 870 4.19 41.70 -5.12
C LYS A 870 2.88 41.10 -5.61
N ASP A 871 1.93 40.91 -4.70
CA ASP A 871 0.60 40.42 -5.03
C ASP A 871 -0.15 41.41 -5.92
N LEU A 872 -0.07 42.71 -5.63
CA LEU A 872 -0.64 43.76 -6.48
C LEU A 872 -0.13 43.65 -7.92
N VAL A 873 1.19 43.66 -8.11
CA VAL A 873 1.78 43.66 -9.46
C VAL A 873 1.49 42.35 -10.19
N ALA A 874 1.58 41.21 -9.51
CA ALA A 874 1.31 39.92 -10.11
C ALA A 874 -0.17 39.79 -10.51
N LEU A 875 -1.11 40.08 -9.61
CA LEU A 875 -2.55 39.97 -9.87
C LEU A 875 -3.03 40.96 -10.94
N SER A 876 -2.43 42.15 -11.03
CA SER A 876 -2.66 43.06 -12.17
C SER A 876 -2.27 42.45 -13.51
N GLY A 877 -1.35 41.49 -13.54
CA GLY A 877 -1.03 40.68 -14.71
C GLY A 877 -2.21 39.93 -15.31
N ALA A 878 -3.30 39.72 -14.56
CA ALA A 878 -4.55 39.17 -15.11
C ALA A 878 -5.15 40.00 -16.25
N HIS A 879 -4.78 41.29 -16.35
CA HIS A 879 -5.16 42.15 -17.48
C HIS A 879 -4.45 41.79 -18.80
N THR A 880 -3.59 40.76 -18.82
CA THR A 880 -3.10 40.17 -20.08
C THR A 880 -4.21 39.55 -20.94
N ILE A 881 -5.38 39.26 -20.36
CA ILE A 881 -6.57 38.81 -21.08
C ILE A 881 -7.78 39.69 -20.79
N GLY A 882 -8.73 39.71 -21.72
CA GLY A 882 -10.01 40.40 -21.56
C GLY A 882 -10.01 41.83 -22.10
N VAL A 883 -11.06 42.59 -21.75
CA VAL A 883 -11.32 43.90 -22.35
C VAL A 883 -11.84 44.88 -21.31
N ALA A 884 -11.64 46.17 -21.55
CA ALA A 884 -12.26 47.26 -20.80
C ALA A 884 -13.17 48.10 -21.69
N ARG A 885 -14.16 48.76 -21.07
CA ARG A 885 -15.03 49.71 -21.76
C ARG A 885 -14.41 51.09 -21.79
N CYS A 886 -14.74 51.92 -22.77
CA CYS A 886 -14.27 53.31 -22.85
C CYS A 886 -14.46 54.09 -21.54
N VAL A 887 -15.57 53.88 -20.82
CA VAL A 887 -15.79 54.56 -19.52
C VAL A 887 -14.71 54.30 -18.47
N SER A 888 -13.93 53.23 -18.60
CA SER A 888 -12.89 52.84 -17.64
C SER A 888 -11.53 53.50 -17.94
N PHE A 889 -11.30 53.98 -19.17
CA PHE A 889 -10.02 54.57 -19.57
C PHE A 889 -10.13 55.89 -20.34
N ARG A 890 -11.35 56.38 -20.65
CA ARG A 890 -11.58 57.65 -21.37
C ARG A 890 -10.87 58.82 -20.71
N GLN A 891 -10.79 58.84 -19.38
CA GLN A 891 -10.06 59.87 -18.65
C GLN A 891 -8.62 60.02 -19.16
N ARG A 892 -7.96 58.92 -19.55
CA ARG A 892 -6.59 58.95 -20.08
C ARG A 892 -6.48 59.60 -21.46
N LEU A 893 -7.56 59.59 -22.23
CA LEU A 893 -7.55 60.14 -23.59
C LEU A 893 -7.84 61.64 -23.61
N TYR A 894 -8.47 62.17 -22.58
CA TYR A 894 -9.02 63.53 -22.64
C TYR A 894 -8.87 64.37 -21.38
N ASN A 895 -8.70 63.78 -20.19
CA ASN A 895 -8.66 64.57 -18.95
C ASN A 895 -8.08 63.78 -17.75
N GLN A 896 -6.85 63.26 -17.87
CA GLN A 896 -6.29 62.40 -16.82
C GLN A 896 -5.88 63.22 -15.58
N THR A 897 -5.33 64.41 -15.82
CA THR A 897 -4.74 65.30 -14.82
C THR A 897 -5.63 66.48 -14.44
N GLY A 898 -6.82 66.60 -15.05
CA GLY A 898 -7.76 67.71 -14.80
C GLY A 898 -7.54 68.94 -15.70
N ASP A 899 -6.65 68.85 -16.67
CA ASP A 899 -6.21 69.90 -17.60
C ASP A 899 -6.78 69.74 -19.02
N HIS A 900 -7.73 68.82 -19.22
CA HIS A 900 -8.32 68.51 -20.53
C HIS A 900 -7.34 68.03 -21.60
N LEU A 901 -6.19 67.48 -21.18
CA LEU A 901 -5.18 66.91 -22.06
C LEU A 901 -5.13 65.37 -21.95
N PRO A 902 -4.65 64.68 -23.01
CA PRO A 902 -4.37 63.26 -22.93
C PRO A 902 -3.22 62.97 -21.96
N ASP A 903 -3.23 61.79 -21.37
CA ASP A 903 -2.16 61.29 -20.51
C ASP A 903 -0.83 61.29 -21.27
N ALA A 904 0.13 62.09 -20.79
CA ALA A 904 1.44 62.25 -21.42
C ALA A 904 2.27 60.95 -21.46
N ILE A 905 1.91 59.96 -20.63
CA ILE A 905 2.60 58.67 -20.54
C ILE A 905 2.09 57.68 -21.60
N LEU A 906 0.89 57.92 -22.14
CA LEU A 906 0.28 57.02 -23.13
C LEU A 906 0.99 57.14 -24.48
N GLU A 907 1.43 56.01 -25.03
CA GLU A 907 2.14 55.97 -26.31
C GLU A 907 1.29 56.59 -27.43
N LYS A 908 1.89 57.44 -28.26
CA LYS A 908 1.18 58.33 -29.17
C LYS A 908 0.35 57.60 -30.23
N ASN A 909 0.87 56.51 -30.81
CA ASN A 909 0.12 55.74 -31.80
C ASN A 909 -1.03 54.99 -31.12
N TYR A 910 -0.77 54.35 -29.99
CA TYR A 910 -1.81 53.69 -29.21
C TYR A 910 -2.90 54.64 -28.73
N TYR A 911 -2.56 55.88 -28.35
CA TYR A 911 -3.52 56.94 -28.07
C TYR A 911 -4.45 57.22 -29.26
N ASN A 912 -3.89 57.36 -30.48
CA ASN A 912 -4.69 57.62 -31.68
C ASN A 912 -5.65 56.46 -31.99
N ASP A 913 -5.18 55.22 -31.83
CA ASP A 913 -5.99 54.02 -32.00
C ASP A 913 -7.16 53.99 -31.01
N LEU A 914 -6.89 54.21 -29.72
CA LEU A 914 -7.91 54.25 -28.68
C LEU A 914 -8.90 55.42 -28.86
N LYS A 915 -8.43 56.57 -29.34
CA LYS A 915 -9.27 57.74 -29.62
C LYS A 915 -10.30 57.45 -30.73
N SER A 916 -9.94 56.63 -31.72
CA SER A 916 -10.84 56.21 -32.79
C SER A 916 -12.00 55.35 -32.28
N ILE A 917 -11.75 54.56 -31.23
CA ILE A 917 -12.73 53.66 -30.61
C ILE A 917 -13.56 54.41 -29.55
N CYS A 918 -12.93 55.32 -28.80
CA CYS A 918 -13.50 55.99 -27.64
C CYS A 918 -13.62 57.50 -27.85
N PRO A 919 -14.76 57.99 -28.37
CA PRO A 919 -14.98 59.42 -28.55
C PRO A 919 -15.07 60.17 -27.20
N THR A 920 -14.92 61.49 -27.27
CA THR A 920 -14.94 62.40 -26.10
C THR A 920 -16.27 62.34 -25.35
N SER A 921 -17.38 62.12 -26.07
CA SER A 921 -18.71 61.85 -25.53
C SER A 921 -19.41 60.73 -26.31
N GLY A 922 -20.32 60.00 -25.67
CA GLY A 922 -20.94 58.80 -26.27
C GLY A 922 -20.00 57.58 -26.32
N GLY A 923 -20.47 56.45 -26.87
CA GLY A 923 -19.63 55.24 -27.03
C GLY A 923 -19.16 54.59 -25.72
N ASN A 924 -19.84 54.83 -24.60
CA ASN A 924 -19.44 54.37 -23.26
C ASN A 924 -19.17 52.86 -23.16
N ASN A 925 -19.90 52.07 -23.95
CA ASN A 925 -19.81 50.60 -23.95
C ASN A 925 -18.89 50.04 -25.04
N ASN A 926 -18.25 50.88 -25.86
CA ASN A 926 -17.23 50.41 -26.78
C ASN A 926 -16.09 49.79 -25.97
N ILE A 927 -15.58 48.66 -26.45
CA ILE A 927 -14.57 47.85 -25.74
C ILE A 927 -13.23 47.89 -26.45
N SER A 928 -12.17 47.82 -25.67
CA SER A 928 -10.80 47.63 -26.16
C SER A 928 -10.12 46.54 -25.34
N PRO A 929 -9.30 45.67 -25.97
CA PRO A 929 -8.50 44.69 -25.25
C PRO A 929 -7.61 45.33 -24.19
N LEU A 930 -7.57 44.73 -23.00
CA LEU A 930 -6.65 45.16 -21.93
C LEU A 930 -5.19 44.92 -22.35
N ASP A 931 -4.96 43.86 -23.12
CA ASP A 931 -3.70 43.51 -23.77
C ASP A 931 -3.92 43.49 -25.28
N ILE A 932 -3.22 44.37 -26.00
CA ILE A 932 -3.34 44.44 -27.46
C ILE A 932 -2.41 43.45 -28.18
N ALA A 933 -1.40 42.93 -27.49
CA ALA A 933 -0.42 42.02 -28.08
C ALA A 933 -0.99 40.60 -28.17
N SER A 934 -1.67 40.15 -27.11
CA SER A 934 -2.28 38.82 -27.05
C SER A 934 -3.62 38.79 -26.30
N PRO A 935 -4.69 39.39 -26.86
CA PRO A 935 -5.96 39.65 -26.15
C PRO A 935 -6.64 38.47 -25.43
N ASN A 936 -6.36 37.24 -25.89
CA ASN A 936 -6.98 36.01 -25.41
C ASN A 936 -5.97 35.01 -24.82
N ARG A 937 -4.67 35.34 -24.77
CA ARG A 937 -3.64 34.45 -24.23
C ARG A 937 -3.12 35.01 -22.93
N PHE A 938 -3.07 34.16 -21.91
CA PHE A 938 -2.52 34.52 -20.62
C PHE A 938 -1.00 34.40 -20.66
N ASP A 939 -0.31 35.53 -20.83
CA ASP A 939 1.15 35.58 -20.94
C ASP A 939 1.72 36.85 -20.28
N ASN A 940 3.02 37.09 -20.43
CA ASN A 940 3.67 38.25 -19.81
C ASN A 940 3.66 39.53 -20.68
N SER A 941 2.94 39.55 -21.80
CA SER A 941 2.94 40.69 -22.72
C SER A 941 2.30 41.94 -22.14
N TYR A 942 1.34 41.80 -21.21
CA TYR A 942 0.84 42.89 -20.36
C TYR A 942 1.99 43.74 -19.79
N PHE A 943 2.98 43.12 -19.14
CA PHE A 943 4.09 43.86 -18.54
C PHE A 943 5.01 44.49 -19.59
N LYS A 944 5.19 43.85 -20.74
CA LYS A 944 5.95 44.41 -21.87
C LYS A 944 5.26 45.66 -22.43
N LEU A 945 3.93 45.66 -22.49
CA LEU A 945 3.15 46.84 -22.92
C LEU A 945 3.27 48.00 -21.93
N LEU A 946 3.30 47.75 -20.62
CA LEU A 946 3.55 48.82 -19.63
C LEU A 946 4.92 49.48 -19.85
N LEU A 947 5.96 48.71 -20.17
CA LEU A 947 7.28 49.28 -20.47
C LEU A 947 7.28 50.20 -21.70
N LEU A 948 6.30 50.04 -22.59
CA LEU A 948 6.12 50.84 -23.80
C LEU A 948 5.13 52.00 -23.62
N GLY A 949 4.59 52.23 -22.42
CA GLY A 949 3.53 53.23 -22.19
C GLY A 949 2.20 52.84 -22.82
N LYS A 950 1.96 51.53 -22.99
CA LYS A 950 0.78 50.94 -23.65
C LYS A 950 -0.14 50.18 -22.69
N GLY A 951 -0.07 50.42 -21.38
CA GLY A 951 -1.12 49.95 -20.48
C GLY A 951 -2.45 50.63 -20.84
N LEU A 952 -3.58 49.92 -20.79
CA LEU A 952 -4.88 50.50 -21.14
C LEU A 952 -5.42 51.37 -19.99
N LEU A 953 -5.50 50.82 -18.78
CA LEU A 953 -6.05 51.53 -17.63
C LEU A 953 -4.97 52.36 -16.94
N ASN A 954 -5.37 53.42 -16.24
CA ASN A 954 -4.40 54.22 -15.49
C ASN A 954 -3.84 53.40 -14.33
N SER A 955 -4.66 52.55 -13.71
CA SER A 955 -4.24 51.61 -12.66
C SER A 955 -3.16 50.63 -13.13
N ASP A 956 -3.06 50.36 -14.43
CA ASP A 956 -2.00 49.51 -14.99
C ASP A 956 -0.70 50.30 -15.12
N GLU A 957 -0.76 51.45 -15.79
CA GLU A 957 0.41 52.26 -16.10
C GLU A 957 1.09 52.82 -14.83
N VAL A 958 0.32 53.07 -13.77
CA VAL A 958 0.87 53.56 -12.48
C VAL A 958 1.69 52.49 -11.73
N LEU A 959 1.64 51.20 -12.10
CA LEU A 959 2.54 50.19 -11.54
C LEU A 959 4.00 50.50 -11.88
N LEU A 960 4.23 51.05 -13.08
CA LEU A 960 5.54 51.50 -13.55
C LEU A 960 5.77 52.99 -13.24
N THR A 961 4.75 53.84 -13.40
CA THR A 961 4.95 55.31 -13.35
C THR A 961 4.65 55.96 -12.00
N GLY A 962 4.04 55.23 -11.07
CA GLY A 962 3.62 55.72 -9.75
C GLY A 962 4.73 55.99 -8.73
N LYS A 963 6.01 55.96 -9.15
CA LYS A 963 7.20 56.23 -8.31
C LYS A 963 7.37 55.30 -7.10
N VAL A 964 6.94 54.04 -7.21
CA VAL A 964 7.21 52.98 -6.22
C VAL A 964 8.28 52.04 -6.76
N LYS A 965 9.49 52.10 -6.20
CA LYS A 965 10.66 51.35 -6.71
C LYS A 965 10.40 49.84 -6.80
N LYS A 966 9.71 49.26 -5.82
CA LYS A 966 9.40 47.82 -5.76
C LYS A 966 8.50 47.40 -6.92
N THR A 967 7.42 48.14 -7.20
CA THR A 967 6.49 47.79 -8.29
C THR A 967 7.16 47.95 -9.66
N GLN A 968 7.95 49.00 -9.85
CA GLN A 968 8.74 49.23 -11.07
C GLN A 968 9.70 48.07 -11.38
N GLN A 969 10.39 47.57 -10.36
CA GLN A 969 11.31 46.44 -10.51
C GLN A 969 10.56 45.16 -10.88
N LEU A 970 9.41 44.90 -10.23
CA LEU A 970 8.61 43.71 -10.51
C LEU A 970 8.03 43.72 -11.93
N VAL A 971 7.54 44.87 -12.42
CA VAL A 971 7.07 45.01 -13.82
C VAL A 971 8.18 44.64 -14.81
N LYS A 972 9.41 45.12 -14.60
CA LYS A 972 10.56 44.77 -15.45
C LYS A 972 10.89 43.28 -15.40
N ILE A 973 10.96 42.71 -14.20
CA ILE A 973 11.25 41.28 -14.00
C ILE A 973 10.20 40.40 -14.69
N TYR A 974 8.91 40.72 -14.55
CA TYR A 974 7.84 39.95 -15.16
C TYR A 974 7.78 40.12 -16.68
N ALA A 975 8.11 41.30 -17.21
CA ALA A 975 8.24 41.51 -18.65
C ALA A 975 9.41 40.71 -19.26
N GLU A 976 10.54 40.60 -18.53
CA GLU A 976 11.72 39.84 -18.96
C GLU A 976 11.52 38.33 -18.85
N ASN A 977 10.84 37.85 -17.80
CA ASN A 977 10.73 36.44 -17.49
C ASN A 977 9.30 36.02 -17.13
N GLU A 978 8.65 35.35 -18.08
CA GLU A 978 7.29 34.82 -17.95
C GLU A 978 7.17 33.76 -16.85
N ALA A 979 8.16 32.89 -16.69
CA ALA A 979 8.11 31.84 -15.67
C ALA A 979 8.08 32.42 -14.24
N ILE A 980 8.82 33.53 -14.01
CA ILE A 980 8.78 34.24 -12.72
C ILE A 980 7.42 34.90 -12.49
N PHE A 981 6.85 35.52 -13.53
CA PHE A 981 5.50 36.06 -13.47
C PHE A 981 4.49 34.98 -13.11
N PHE A 982 4.49 33.86 -13.84
CA PHE A 982 3.59 32.73 -13.64
C PHE A 982 3.69 32.15 -12.22
N HIS A 983 4.91 31.92 -11.74
CA HIS A 983 5.13 31.43 -10.38
C HIS A 983 4.58 32.38 -9.31
N GLN A 984 4.81 33.69 -9.46
CA GLN A 984 4.26 34.66 -8.52
C GLN A 984 2.73 34.80 -8.66
N PHE A 985 2.21 34.78 -9.89
CA PHE A 985 0.77 34.85 -10.15
C PHE A 985 0.03 33.71 -9.45
N SER A 986 0.49 32.47 -9.61
CA SER A 986 -0.04 31.29 -8.91
C SER A 986 -0.06 31.49 -7.38
N LYS A 987 1.04 31.97 -6.80
CA LYS A 987 1.12 32.24 -5.34
C LYS A 987 0.15 33.32 -4.89
N SER A 988 0.06 34.41 -5.64
CA SER A 988 -0.81 35.53 -5.30
C SER A 988 -2.29 35.17 -5.50
N MET A 989 -2.63 34.31 -6.46
CA MET A 989 -3.97 33.73 -6.62
C MET A 989 -4.36 32.86 -5.43
N VAL A 990 -3.48 31.97 -4.96
CA VAL A 990 -3.73 31.17 -3.74
C VAL A 990 -3.93 32.07 -2.51
N LYS A 991 -3.07 33.10 -2.37
CA LYS A 991 -3.16 34.05 -1.26
C LYS A 991 -4.47 34.84 -1.29
N MET A 992 -4.89 35.31 -2.47
CA MET A 992 -6.17 35.99 -2.67
C MET A 992 -7.36 35.05 -2.39
N GLY A 993 -7.30 33.80 -2.88
CA GLY A 993 -8.32 32.78 -2.63
C GLY A 993 -8.52 32.42 -1.15
N ASN A 994 -7.57 32.79 -0.28
CA ASN A 994 -7.60 32.57 1.16
C ASN A 994 -8.00 33.81 1.98
N ILE A 995 -8.49 34.87 1.33
CA ILE A 995 -9.01 36.05 2.04
C ILE A 995 -10.32 35.67 2.73
N SER A 996 -10.28 35.59 4.06
CA SER A 996 -11.44 35.42 4.96
C SER A 996 -12.50 34.39 4.50
N PRO A 997 -12.12 33.16 4.11
CA PRO A 997 -13.11 32.18 3.66
C PRO A 997 -14.06 31.81 4.79
N LEU A 998 -15.33 31.61 4.46
CA LEU A 998 -16.29 30.99 5.38
C LEU A 998 -16.03 29.47 5.41
N THR A 999 -15.83 28.90 6.60
CA THR A 999 -15.55 27.46 6.78
C THR A 999 -16.44 26.84 7.87
N GLU A 1000 -16.54 25.51 7.88
CA GLU A 1000 -17.30 24.71 8.86
C GLU A 1000 -18.82 25.07 8.95
N LEU A 1001 -19.25 25.71 10.04
CA LEU A 1001 -20.65 26.09 10.32
C LEU A 1001 -20.97 27.53 9.91
N LYS A 1002 -19.96 28.30 9.49
CA LYS A 1002 -20.15 29.69 9.03
C LYS A 1002 -20.44 29.64 7.53
N GLY A 1003 -21.61 30.12 7.12
CA GLY A 1003 -22.08 30.03 5.73
C GLY A 1003 -22.81 28.72 5.40
N GLU A 1004 -23.15 28.53 4.14
CA GLU A 1004 -23.91 27.38 3.64
C GLU A 1004 -23.34 26.81 2.34
N ILE A 1005 -23.87 25.68 1.85
CA ILE A 1005 -23.64 25.24 0.48
C ILE A 1005 -24.94 25.55 -0.26
N ARG A 1006 -24.95 26.64 -1.04
CA ARG A 1006 -26.15 27.06 -1.75
C ARG A 1006 -26.47 26.06 -2.84
N LYS A 1007 -27.75 25.69 -3.01
CA LYS A 1007 -28.22 24.89 -4.16
C LYS A 1007 -28.27 25.72 -5.43
N ASN A 1008 -28.53 27.02 -5.30
CA ASN A 1008 -28.55 27.98 -6.40
C ASN A 1008 -27.66 29.16 -6.04
N CYS A 1009 -26.64 29.43 -6.85
CA CYS A 1009 -25.67 30.49 -6.56
C CYS A 1009 -26.25 31.91 -6.58
N ARG A 1010 -27.51 32.11 -6.98
CA ARG A 1010 -28.17 33.42 -6.99
C ARG A 1010 -28.95 33.74 -5.73
N ARG A 1011 -29.23 32.74 -4.88
CA ARG A 1011 -30.13 32.91 -3.72
C ARG A 1011 -29.63 32.10 -2.53
N VAL A 1012 -29.87 32.62 -1.33
CA VAL A 1012 -29.70 31.86 -0.08
C VAL A 1012 -30.67 30.67 -0.10
N ASN A 1013 -30.27 29.55 0.53
CA ASN A 1013 -31.03 28.30 0.56
C ASN A 1013 -32.42 28.39 1.19
#